data_AF-C5DLZ6-F1
#
_entry.id   AF-C5DLZ6-F1
#
_cell.length_a   1.000
_cell.length_b   1.000
_cell.length_c   1.000
_cell.angle_alpha   90.00
_cell.angle_beta   90.00
_cell.angle_gamma   90.00
#
_symmetry.space_group_name_H-M   'P 1'
#
loop_
_entity.id
_entity.type
_entity.pdbx_description
1 polymer ?
#
loop_
_entity_poly.entity_id
_entity_poly.type
_entity_poly.pdbx_seq_one_letter_code
_entity_poly.pdbx_strand_id
1 'polypeptide(L)'
;MRYLAGSAINFSVWTPEPCATNIFVRAPPQATVARLLQYVHWQLSQRSESPLLPTEEYCLVLDDQPLTLSTPLQTVSAHSGGVIKLKMQRNDGILKESGTSLGYHGESDFAQTNVEFQLNVLSTDKLMSRLERGVSLNSTLAKLKKAAIGHLNDYETHNVRNLCSIKQHTVQDLVGFDILGRLHPTYLTTDDSNNDLRLYDLLGFDFSPDKFGSCCVMFRTRHDQELEDGISVRFISEASLTMDRMVVSTETTVHEMKEFICTVYGHTLRLTPADVKLVYKGQLLQEANSTGQPSKVLEYISESRGAKVHVFINQEYTEPGPGFWNELFNSSERFTFMSRSASENVSISAEEPRRTTSETNRPASMPSIQTPNAVHTSENLTQFPNSAVSVADEFTPARYDFFTESGYHIERTGERFERVLISGSEHFIPPNAFEPTVSIVKIAGIETELLPDEFSLSGGSLCLSTQAIKRIEDQLGVKLAHSVVVSLGPTPTSSSPHPSAGQAIIVPETRRMARIRQWVETIMRTVYLLLRNSVFYFVIFFQLVSFLPSFYFFLGIALIVLKAVWSTTEIWDMWRDLLWGEQADKLGEEEQVMLREILNTKPFDKQFYTRFTGNQAVTEALIDRLQNDLELREKLSGEFQLDYTESLQISVPKLFESCTATQFDQVGPESLTELFEPILNEVAGHLDNTAGLSGAGKESLKLLRAYAYQQSKLPWYKGAIRWVSHKSSSLYNGGLVEWLMPERVPRTRRGAGIRQVLHIIWDLLKLSCLFVLIVLPKFQIQAADMANRVATDEEHQD
;
A
#
# COMPACT_ATOMS: atom_id res chain seq x y z
N MET A 1 -18.54 -34.35 0.48
CA MET A 1 -18.38 -33.57 1.74
C MET A 1 -16.90 -33.55 2.10
N ARG A 2 -16.30 -32.44 2.56
CA ARG A 2 -14.89 -32.46 3.01
C ARG A 2 -14.80 -33.08 4.41
N TYR A 3 -13.84 -33.97 4.64
CA TYR A 3 -13.52 -34.53 5.95
C TYR A 3 -12.12 -34.11 6.41
N LEU A 4 -11.85 -34.19 7.72
CA LEU A 4 -10.61 -33.70 8.34
C LEU A 4 -9.62 -34.83 8.61
N ALA A 5 -8.32 -34.55 8.40
CA ALA A 5 -7.21 -35.42 8.82
C ALA A 5 -6.99 -35.40 10.35
N GLY A 6 -6.12 -36.28 10.84
CA GLY A 6 -5.49 -36.21 12.18
C GLY A 6 -6.35 -36.57 13.39
N SER A 7 -7.68 -36.57 13.26
CA SER A 7 -8.64 -36.73 14.36
C SER A 7 -9.13 -38.17 14.60
N ALA A 8 -8.32 -39.16 14.22
CA ALA A 8 -8.72 -40.58 14.22
C ALA A 8 -8.95 -41.18 15.61
N ILE A 9 -10.02 -41.94 15.75
CA ILE A 9 -10.36 -42.72 16.95
C ILE A 9 -9.76 -44.12 16.79
N ASN A 10 -9.04 -44.57 17.82
CA ASN A 10 -8.40 -45.89 17.82
C ASN A 10 -9.36 -46.95 18.37
N PHE A 11 -9.75 -47.91 17.53
CA PHE A 11 -10.54 -49.07 17.91
C PHE A 11 -9.69 -50.35 17.93
N SER A 12 -9.99 -51.24 18.85
CA SER A 12 -9.50 -52.61 18.93
C SER A 12 -10.70 -53.55 18.88
N VAL A 13 -11.00 -54.07 17.70
CA VAL A 13 -12.17 -54.94 17.47
C VAL A 13 -11.76 -56.40 17.62
N TRP A 14 -12.22 -57.06 18.67
CA TRP A 14 -12.10 -58.51 18.83
C TRP A 14 -13.11 -59.20 17.93
N THR A 15 -12.64 -60.17 17.13
CA THR A 15 -13.42 -60.87 16.13
C THR A 15 -13.63 -62.33 16.53
N PRO A 16 -14.80 -62.94 16.25
CA PRO A 16 -15.09 -64.31 16.65
C PRO A 16 -14.37 -65.33 15.75
N GLU A 17 -14.51 -66.61 16.07
CA GLU A 17 -14.16 -67.69 15.14
C GLU A 17 -14.93 -67.53 13.81
N PRO A 18 -14.35 -67.90 12.66
CA PRO A 18 -13.14 -68.71 12.50
C PRO A 18 -11.80 -67.95 12.61
N CYS A 19 -11.80 -66.62 12.63
CA CYS A 19 -10.55 -65.84 12.66
C CYS A 19 -9.98 -65.61 14.06
N ALA A 20 -10.82 -65.36 15.07
CA ALA A 20 -10.41 -65.18 16.47
C ALA A 20 -9.31 -64.11 16.71
N THR A 21 -9.22 -63.07 15.87
CA THR A 21 -8.16 -62.04 15.94
C THR A 21 -8.65 -60.73 16.55
N ASN A 22 -7.72 -59.91 17.05
CA ASN A 22 -7.96 -58.49 17.26
C ASN A 22 -7.57 -57.70 16.00
N ILE A 23 -8.48 -56.88 15.49
CA ILE A 23 -8.20 -55.92 14.42
C ILE A 23 -8.14 -54.53 15.04
N PHE A 24 -6.95 -53.92 14.99
CA PHE A 24 -6.77 -52.51 15.30
C PHE A 24 -7.19 -51.66 14.09
N VAL A 25 -7.99 -50.62 14.33
CA VAL A 25 -8.52 -49.73 13.29
C VAL A 25 -8.44 -48.29 13.76
N ARG A 26 -7.78 -47.44 12.98
CA ARG A 26 -7.81 -45.98 13.10
C ARG A 26 -8.99 -45.49 12.27
N ALA A 27 -10.10 -45.14 12.90
CA ALA A 27 -11.33 -44.75 12.22
C ALA A 27 -11.56 -43.23 12.29
N PRO A 28 -12.02 -42.56 11.21
CA PRO A 28 -12.34 -41.14 11.26
C PRO A 28 -13.59 -40.90 12.12
N PRO A 29 -13.66 -39.81 12.90
CA PRO A 29 -14.71 -39.59 13.90
C PRO A 29 -16.10 -39.35 13.29
N GLN A 30 -16.10 -38.90 12.04
CA GLN A 30 -17.29 -38.63 11.21
C GLN A 30 -17.88 -39.90 10.55
N ALA A 31 -17.22 -41.06 10.64
CA ALA A 31 -17.80 -42.32 10.17
C ALA A 31 -18.92 -42.80 11.10
N THR A 32 -19.78 -43.67 10.59
CA THR A 32 -20.80 -44.40 11.37
C THR A 32 -20.29 -45.75 11.86
N VAL A 33 -20.96 -46.31 12.87
CA VAL A 33 -20.78 -47.70 13.33
C VAL A 33 -20.97 -48.69 12.16
N ALA A 34 -21.94 -48.47 11.27
CA ALA A 34 -22.11 -49.25 10.04
C ALA A 34 -20.85 -49.25 9.17
N ARG A 35 -20.24 -48.09 8.94
CA ARG A 35 -19.02 -47.95 8.12
C ARG A 35 -17.83 -48.68 8.74
N LEU A 36 -17.69 -48.63 10.06
CA LEU A 36 -16.67 -49.39 10.81
C LEU A 36 -16.90 -50.91 10.71
N LEU A 37 -18.15 -51.37 10.88
CA LEU A 37 -18.50 -52.79 10.73
C LEU A 37 -18.17 -53.32 9.32
N GLN A 38 -18.53 -52.57 8.27
CA GLN A 38 -18.19 -52.92 6.89
C GLN A 38 -16.66 -53.02 6.68
N TYR A 39 -15.88 -52.08 7.21
CA TYR A 39 -14.42 -52.10 7.11
C TYR A 39 -13.79 -53.31 7.82
N VAL A 40 -14.25 -53.61 9.05
CA VAL A 40 -13.81 -54.78 9.82
C VAL A 40 -14.18 -56.07 9.09
N HIS A 41 -15.39 -56.16 8.55
CA HIS A 41 -15.84 -57.32 7.78
C HIS A 41 -14.99 -57.52 6.51
N TRP A 42 -14.65 -56.44 5.79
CA TRP A 42 -13.74 -56.48 4.66
C TRP A 42 -12.33 -56.95 5.04
N GLN A 43 -11.76 -56.39 6.12
CA GLN A 43 -10.45 -56.81 6.64
C GLN A 43 -10.42 -58.28 7.06
N LEU A 44 -11.52 -58.82 7.60
CA LEU A 44 -11.66 -60.26 7.86
C LEU A 44 -11.75 -61.07 6.56
N SER A 45 -12.54 -60.61 5.56
CA SER A 45 -12.70 -61.34 4.29
C SER A 45 -11.41 -61.46 3.47
N GLN A 46 -10.43 -60.58 3.70
CA GLN A 46 -9.09 -60.67 3.10
C GLN A 46 -8.11 -61.55 3.90
N ARG A 47 -8.45 -61.96 5.13
CA ARG A 47 -7.61 -62.75 6.04
C ARG A 47 -8.12 -64.18 6.26
N SER A 48 -9.42 -64.41 6.03
CA SER A 48 -10.09 -65.70 6.22
C SER A 48 -10.02 -66.56 4.96
N GLU A 49 -9.51 -67.78 5.07
CA GLU A 49 -9.63 -68.80 4.01
C GLU A 49 -11.08 -69.30 3.85
N SER A 50 -11.90 -69.16 4.89
CA SER A 50 -13.31 -69.54 4.91
C SER A 50 -14.23 -68.35 4.57
N PRO A 51 -15.30 -68.53 3.78
CA PRO A 51 -16.24 -67.47 3.48
C PRO A 51 -16.98 -67.03 4.75
N LEU A 52 -17.06 -65.72 4.96
CA LEU A 52 -17.80 -65.12 6.07
C LEU A 52 -19.29 -65.01 5.73
N LEU A 53 -20.10 -64.81 6.77
CA LEU A 53 -21.53 -64.54 6.63
C LEU A 53 -21.75 -63.11 6.09
N PRO A 54 -22.96 -62.77 5.59
CA PRO A 54 -23.28 -61.40 5.18
C PRO A 54 -23.03 -60.39 6.32
N THR A 55 -22.66 -59.15 5.97
CA THR A 55 -22.38 -58.07 6.95
C THR A 55 -23.57 -57.83 7.89
N GLU A 56 -24.78 -58.06 7.40
CA GLU A 56 -26.07 -57.97 8.10
C GLU A 56 -26.23 -58.99 9.25
N GLU A 57 -25.47 -60.09 9.24
CA GLU A 57 -25.46 -61.09 10.32
C GLU A 57 -24.53 -60.72 11.48
N TYR A 58 -23.83 -59.58 11.43
CA TYR A 58 -22.90 -59.15 12.47
C TYR A 58 -23.30 -57.82 13.11
N CYS A 59 -22.89 -57.61 14.35
CA CYS A 59 -22.99 -56.33 15.06
C CYS A 59 -21.67 -56.02 15.80
N LEU A 60 -21.48 -54.74 16.13
CA LEU A 60 -20.39 -54.28 17.01
C LEU A 60 -20.96 -54.00 18.40
N VAL A 61 -20.25 -54.46 19.42
CA VAL A 61 -20.69 -54.46 20.83
C VAL A 61 -19.63 -53.76 21.68
N LEU A 62 -20.07 -52.82 22.52
CA LEU A 62 -19.28 -52.09 23.52
C LEU A 62 -19.87 -52.38 24.89
N ASP A 63 -19.04 -52.80 25.86
CA ASP A 63 -19.46 -53.13 27.24
C ASP A 63 -20.70 -54.03 27.32
N ASP A 64 -20.75 -55.01 26.40
CA ASP A 64 -21.82 -55.99 26.20
C ASP A 64 -23.20 -55.41 25.82
N GLN A 65 -23.25 -54.16 25.34
CA GLN A 65 -24.37 -53.57 24.61
C GLN A 65 -24.05 -53.41 23.11
N PRO A 66 -24.98 -53.76 22.19
CA PRO A 66 -24.77 -53.58 20.76
C PRO A 66 -24.94 -52.11 20.34
N LEU A 67 -24.08 -51.64 19.45
CA LEU A 67 -24.07 -50.27 18.94
C LEU A 67 -25.03 -50.10 17.75
N THR A 68 -25.82 -49.03 17.79
CA THR A 68 -26.72 -48.63 16.68
C THR A 68 -25.92 -48.26 15.42
N LEU A 69 -26.38 -48.74 14.26
CA LEU A 69 -25.62 -48.69 13.01
C LEU A 69 -25.45 -47.25 12.48
N SER A 70 -26.44 -46.41 12.73
CA SER A 70 -26.45 -44.99 12.36
C SER A 70 -25.63 -44.07 13.28
N THR A 71 -25.15 -44.57 14.44
CA THR A 71 -24.39 -43.75 15.41
C THR A 71 -23.02 -43.32 14.84
N PRO A 72 -22.63 -42.04 14.94
CA PRO A 72 -21.30 -41.58 14.54
C PRO A 72 -20.23 -41.96 15.58
N LEU A 73 -19.04 -42.39 15.14
CA LEU A 73 -18.00 -42.93 16.03
C LEU A 73 -17.53 -41.93 17.10
N GLN A 74 -17.61 -40.62 16.84
CA GLN A 74 -17.31 -39.58 17.82
C GLN A 74 -18.14 -39.71 19.12
N THR A 75 -19.43 -40.04 19.04
CA THR A 75 -20.28 -40.18 20.25
C THR A 75 -19.96 -41.46 21.02
N VAL A 76 -19.46 -42.50 20.35
CA VAL A 76 -18.91 -43.69 21.02
C VAL A 76 -17.66 -43.31 21.83
N SER A 77 -16.76 -42.50 21.25
CA SER A 77 -15.49 -42.11 21.88
C SER A 77 -15.57 -41.16 23.07
N ALA A 78 -16.72 -40.50 23.29
CA ALA A 78 -16.91 -39.54 24.38
C ALA A 78 -16.69 -40.13 25.80
N HIS A 79 -16.67 -41.46 25.92
CA HIS A 79 -16.58 -42.19 27.18
C HIS A 79 -15.14 -42.62 27.56
N SER A 80 -14.14 -42.48 26.67
CA SER A 80 -12.78 -42.98 26.93
C SER A 80 -11.68 -42.26 26.13
N GLY A 81 -10.73 -41.63 26.82
CA GLY A 81 -9.52 -41.05 26.22
C GLY A 81 -8.44 -42.08 25.85
N GLY A 82 -8.79 -43.13 25.12
CA GLY A 82 -7.87 -44.24 24.80
C GLY A 82 -8.39 -45.18 23.70
N VAL A 83 -7.76 -46.35 23.55
CA VAL A 83 -8.17 -47.35 22.54
C VAL A 83 -9.48 -48.02 22.97
N ILE A 84 -10.54 -47.81 22.18
CA ILE A 84 -11.88 -48.34 22.43
C ILE A 84 -11.90 -49.82 22.06
N LYS A 85 -12.34 -50.68 22.98
CA LYS A 85 -12.43 -52.13 22.75
C LYS A 85 -13.86 -52.48 22.33
N LEU A 86 -14.01 -53.09 21.15
CA LEU A 86 -15.28 -53.59 20.65
C LEU A 86 -15.21 -55.11 20.49
N LYS A 87 -16.34 -55.79 20.66
CA LYS A 87 -16.52 -57.18 20.24
C LYS A 87 -17.37 -57.18 18.97
N MET A 88 -16.92 -57.85 17.92
CA MET A 88 -17.79 -58.23 16.80
C MET A 88 -18.52 -59.52 17.19
N GLN A 89 -19.83 -59.55 17.08
CA GLN A 89 -20.66 -60.72 17.42
C GLN A 89 -21.65 -61.02 16.30
N ARG A 90 -22.18 -62.25 16.25
CA ARG A 90 -23.30 -62.57 15.35
C ARG A 90 -24.57 -61.95 15.94
N ASN A 91 -25.36 -61.32 15.09
CA ASN A 91 -26.60 -60.65 15.44
C ASN A 91 -27.74 -61.68 15.52
N ASP A 92 -28.25 -61.97 16.72
CA ASP A 92 -29.37 -62.91 16.96
C ASP A 92 -30.75 -62.38 16.47
N GLY A 93 -30.74 -61.43 15.53
CA GLY A 93 -31.91 -60.99 14.75
C GLY A 93 -32.65 -59.76 15.29
N ILE A 94 -32.19 -59.15 16.38
CA ILE A 94 -32.87 -58.04 17.06
C ILE A 94 -32.62 -56.70 16.36
N LEU A 95 -31.42 -56.49 15.80
CA LEU A 95 -31.06 -55.25 15.12
C LEU A 95 -31.29 -55.33 13.60
N LYS A 96 -32.51 -55.03 13.17
CA LYS A 96 -32.84 -54.62 11.80
C LYS A 96 -33.24 -53.14 11.79
N GLU A 97 -32.24 -52.26 11.78
CA GLU A 97 -32.45 -50.82 11.54
C GLU A 97 -32.89 -50.60 10.08
N SER A 98 -34.18 -50.35 9.88
CA SER A 98 -34.85 -50.26 8.58
C SER A 98 -34.38 -49.06 7.73
N GLY A 99 -33.26 -49.20 7.03
CA GLY A 99 -32.83 -48.24 5.99
C GLY A 99 -31.35 -48.31 5.60
N THR A 100 -30.47 -48.80 6.48
CA THR A 100 -29.02 -48.79 6.22
C THR A 100 -28.59 -50.01 5.42
N SER A 101 -28.31 -49.84 4.13
CA SER A 101 -27.70 -50.90 3.31
C SER A 101 -26.26 -51.17 3.76
N LEU A 102 -25.98 -52.37 4.24
CA LEU A 102 -24.64 -52.79 4.68
C LEU A 102 -23.77 -53.37 3.55
N GLY A 103 -24.30 -53.45 2.32
CA GLY A 103 -23.54 -53.86 1.14
C GLY A 103 -22.40 -52.88 0.77
N TYR A 104 -21.22 -53.42 0.48
CA TYR A 104 -20.02 -52.68 0.10
C TYR A 104 -19.22 -53.40 -0.99
N HIS A 105 -18.40 -52.65 -1.73
CA HIS A 105 -17.40 -53.17 -2.65
C HIS A 105 -16.00 -52.88 -2.07
N GLY A 106 -15.33 -53.91 -1.55
CA GLY A 106 -14.18 -53.73 -0.66
C GLY A 106 -13.08 -52.79 -1.17
N GLU A 107 -12.62 -52.99 -2.41
CA GLU A 107 -11.51 -52.20 -2.95
C GLU A 107 -11.91 -50.75 -3.30
N SER A 108 -13.08 -50.53 -3.91
CA SER A 108 -13.54 -49.17 -4.24
C SER A 108 -13.92 -48.37 -2.98
N ASP A 109 -14.49 -49.05 -1.99
CA ASP A 109 -15.06 -48.39 -0.83
C ASP A 109 -14.06 -48.19 0.32
N PHE A 110 -12.96 -48.96 0.36
CA PHE A 110 -11.99 -48.93 1.46
C PHE A 110 -10.51 -48.86 1.05
N ALA A 111 -10.11 -49.23 -0.17
CA ALA A 111 -8.72 -49.06 -0.62
C ALA A 111 -8.47 -47.75 -1.39
N GLN A 112 -9.52 -46.95 -1.62
CA GLN A 112 -9.52 -45.70 -2.38
C GLN A 112 -10.26 -44.58 -1.63
N THR A 113 -10.00 -43.33 -2.01
CA THR A 113 -10.80 -42.16 -1.60
C THR A 113 -10.75 -41.05 -2.66
N ASN A 114 -11.45 -39.94 -2.42
CA ASN A 114 -11.40 -38.76 -3.28
C ASN A 114 -10.47 -37.71 -2.67
N VAL A 115 -9.63 -37.07 -3.48
CA VAL A 115 -8.63 -36.08 -3.05
C VAL A 115 -8.92 -34.77 -3.77
N GLU A 116 -9.20 -33.72 -3.00
CA GLU A 116 -9.26 -32.36 -3.52
C GLU A 116 -7.88 -31.72 -3.38
N PHE A 117 -7.17 -31.55 -4.49
CA PHE A 117 -5.91 -30.82 -4.56
C PHE A 117 -6.21 -29.32 -4.59
N GLN A 118 -5.53 -28.55 -3.74
CA GLN A 118 -5.54 -27.09 -3.78
C GLN A 118 -4.11 -26.56 -3.88
N LEU A 119 -3.87 -25.63 -4.81
CA LEU A 119 -2.56 -25.04 -5.06
C LEU A 119 -2.67 -23.52 -5.22
N ASN A 120 -1.67 -22.77 -4.76
CA ASN A 120 -1.51 -21.37 -5.15
C ASN A 120 -1.07 -21.29 -6.62
N VAL A 121 -1.66 -20.36 -7.37
CA VAL A 121 -1.35 -20.08 -8.78
C VAL A 121 -1.04 -18.61 -8.95
N LEU A 122 -0.08 -18.27 -9.80
CA LEU A 122 0.25 -16.88 -10.13
C LEU A 122 -0.69 -16.38 -11.25
N SER A 123 -1.99 -16.30 -10.93
CA SER A 123 -3.05 -15.85 -11.85
C SER A 123 -4.11 -15.02 -11.09
N THR A 124 -5.06 -14.42 -11.81
CA THR A 124 -6.20 -13.70 -11.21
C THR A 124 -7.04 -14.54 -10.24
N ASP A 125 -7.03 -15.86 -10.38
CA ASP A 125 -7.86 -16.77 -9.58
C ASP A 125 -7.19 -17.09 -8.22
N LYS A 126 -5.87 -16.88 -8.12
CA LYS A 126 -4.97 -17.03 -6.95
C LYS A 126 -4.85 -18.44 -6.35
N LEU A 127 -5.90 -19.26 -6.45
CA LEU A 127 -5.95 -20.65 -6.02
C LEU A 127 -6.65 -21.51 -7.06
N MET A 128 -6.02 -22.61 -7.45
CA MET A 128 -6.64 -23.68 -8.24
C MET A 128 -7.08 -24.82 -7.31
N SER A 129 -8.30 -25.32 -7.51
CA SER A 129 -8.80 -26.55 -6.85
C SER A 129 -9.23 -27.58 -7.89
N ARG A 130 -8.87 -28.85 -7.68
CA ARG A 130 -9.23 -29.97 -8.56
C ARG A 130 -9.47 -31.24 -7.75
N LEU A 131 -10.64 -31.86 -7.95
CA LEU A 131 -11.05 -33.10 -7.29
C LEU A 131 -10.69 -34.31 -8.14
N GLU A 132 -9.73 -35.12 -7.68
CA GLU A 132 -9.46 -36.46 -8.19
C GLU A 132 -10.29 -37.50 -7.42
N ARG A 133 -10.78 -38.53 -8.11
CA ARG A 133 -11.63 -39.59 -7.54
C ARG A 133 -10.96 -40.95 -7.69
N GLY A 134 -11.14 -41.83 -6.69
CA GLY A 134 -10.59 -43.19 -6.72
C GLY A 134 -9.08 -43.27 -6.42
N VAL A 135 -8.49 -42.22 -5.84
CA VAL A 135 -7.07 -42.21 -5.44
C VAL A 135 -6.84 -43.23 -4.35
N SER A 136 -5.93 -44.20 -4.57
CA SER A 136 -5.69 -45.23 -3.56
C SER A 136 -5.11 -44.63 -2.27
N LEU A 137 -5.58 -45.11 -1.11
CA LEU A 137 -5.02 -44.76 0.20
C LEU A 137 -3.56 -45.19 0.37
N ASN A 138 -3.10 -46.17 -0.43
CA ASN A 138 -1.69 -46.58 -0.53
C ASN A 138 -0.83 -45.67 -1.44
N SER A 139 -1.40 -44.59 -2.00
CA SER A 139 -0.62 -43.63 -2.81
C SER A 139 0.37 -42.88 -1.94
N THR A 140 1.64 -42.88 -2.35
CA THR A 140 2.72 -42.16 -1.66
C THR A 140 2.68 -40.66 -1.97
N LEU A 141 3.26 -39.84 -1.10
CA LEU A 141 3.35 -38.39 -1.29
C LEU A 141 4.02 -38.04 -2.63
N ALA A 142 5.02 -38.81 -3.08
CA ALA A 142 5.61 -38.66 -4.42
C ALA A 142 4.61 -38.78 -5.57
N LYS A 143 3.56 -39.61 -5.45
CA LYS A 143 2.48 -39.70 -6.45
C LYS A 143 1.55 -38.49 -6.36
N LEU A 144 1.18 -38.08 -5.13
CA LEU A 144 0.32 -36.92 -4.89
C LEU A 144 0.96 -35.62 -5.40
N LYS A 145 2.26 -35.40 -5.13
CA LYS A 145 3.05 -34.29 -5.68
C LYS A 145 3.02 -34.28 -7.22
N LYS A 146 3.16 -35.44 -7.87
CA LYS A 146 3.13 -35.56 -9.35
C LYS A 146 1.74 -35.29 -9.93
N ALA A 147 0.66 -35.76 -9.28
CA ALA A 147 -0.71 -35.45 -9.69
C ALA A 147 -1.00 -33.95 -9.57
N ALA A 148 -0.63 -33.34 -8.43
CA ALA A 148 -0.79 -31.91 -8.18
C ALA A 148 -0.04 -31.04 -9.21
N ILE A 149 1.21 -31.39 -9.54
CA ILE A 149 1.99 -30.70 -10.59
C ILE A 149 1.41 -30.92 -12.00
N GLY A 150 0.91 -32.12 -12.30
CA GLY A 150 0.19 -32.36 -13.56
C GLY A 150 -1.05 -31.46 -13.68
N HIS A 151 -1.84 -31.35 -12.60
CA HIS A 151 -3.00 -30.48 -12.54
C HIS A 151 -2.65 -28.98 -12.61
N LEU A 152 -1.51 -28.57 -12.04
CA LEU A 152 -1.00 -27.21 -12.15
C LEU A 152 -0.62 -26.87 -13.60
N ASN A 153 0.19 -27.72 -14.23
CA ASN A 153 0.63 -27.53 -15.61
C ASN A 153 -0.55 -27.59 -16.60
N ASP A 154 -1.54 -28.45 -16.38
CA ASP A 154 -2.81 -28.45 -17.13
C ASP A 154 -3.50 -27.07 -17.05
N TYR A 155 -3.65 -26.50 -15.85
CA TYR A 155 -4.33 -25.23 -15.63
C TYR A 155 -3.52 -24.05 -16.23
N GLU A 156 -2.22 -24.02 -15.99
CA GLU A 156 -1.33 -22.91 -16.37
C GLU A 156 -0.99 -22.85 -17.86
N THR A 157 -1.10 -23.97 -18.58
CA THR A 157 -0.99 -24.00 -20.06
C THR A 157 -2.26 -23.55 -20.78
N HIS A 158 -3.41 -23.57 -20.11
CA HIS A 158 -4.70 -23.19 -20.68
C HIS A 158 -5.24 -21.84 -20.16
N ASN A 159 -4.70 -21.31 -19.05
CA ASN A 159 -5.14 -20.02 -18.51
C ASN A 159 -4.51 -18.84 -19.26
N VAL A 160 -5.34 -18.08 -19.97
CA VAL A 160 -4.98 -16.84 -20.70
C VAL A 160 -4.45 -15.73 -19.77
N ARG A 161 -4.71 -15.82 -18.46
CA ARG A 161 -4.26 -14.88 -17.41
C ARG A 161 -3.20 -15.48 -16.47
N ASN A 162 -2.40 -16.43 -16.95
CA ASN A 162 -1.23 -16.89 -16.21
C ASN A 162 -0.15 -15.80 -16.21
N LEU A 163 0.38 -15.46 -15.03
CA LEU A 163 1.47 -14.51 -14.83
C LEU A 163 2.79 -15.20 -14.48
N CYS A 164 2.82 -16.54 -14.35
CA CYS A 164 4.04 -17.32 -14.13
C CYS A 164 4.87 -17.46 -15.41
N SER A 165 6.20 -17.32 -15.33
CA SER A 165 7.09 -17.64 -16.46
C SER A 165 7.39 -19.15 -16.57
N ILE A 166 7.16 -19.92 -15.49
CA ILE A 166 7.44 -21.35 -15.40
C ILE A 166 6.33 -22.14 -16.10
N LYS A 167 6.41 -22.24 -17.44
CA LYS A 167 5.41 -22.93 -18.28
C LYS A 167 5.24 -24.44 -18.00
N GLN A 168 6.17 -25.05 -17.26
CA GLN A 168 6.11 -26.43 -16.78
C GLN A 168 6.79 -26.53 -15.41
N HIS A 169 5.99 -26.47 -14.34
CA HIS A 169 6.49 -26.71 -12.98
C HIS A 169 6.91 -28.17 -12.80
N THR A 170 7.84 -28.38 -11.87
CA THR A 170 8.37 -29.67 -11.46
C THR A 170 7.99 -30.00 -10.02
N VAL A 171 8.26 -31.24 -9.59
CA VAL A 171 8.06 -31.67 -8.19
C VAL A 171 8.95 -30.89 -7.21
N GLN A 172 10.06 -30.29 -7.67
CA GLN A 172 10.96 -29.48 -6.85
C GLN A 172 10.44 -28.07 -6.58
N ASP A 173 9.42 -27.62 -7.33
CA ASP A 173 8.78 -26.31 -7.13
C ASP A 173 7.74 -26.34 -6.02
N LEU A 174 7.39 -27.51 -5.47
CA LEU A 174 6.55 -27.65 -4.29
C LEU A 174 7.37 -27.42 -3.02
N VAL A 175 7.21 -26.25 -2.41
CA VAL A 175 7.94 -25.78 -1.21
C VAL A 175 7.34 -26.34 0.09
N GLY A 176 6.08 -26.75 0.06
CA GLY A 176 5.39 -27.28 1.23
C GLY A 176 4.07 -27.95 0.90
N PHE A 177 3.57 -28.76 1.83
CA PHE A 177 2.22 -29.30 1.76
C PHE A 177 1.54 -29.32 3.12
N ASP A 178 0.21 -29.33 3.12
CA ASP A 178 -0.63 -29.56 4.29
C ASP A 178 -1.87 -30.38 3.92
N ILE A 179 -2.58 -30.90 4.93
CA ILE A 179 -3.85 -31.60 4.76
C ILE A 179 -4.84 -31.08 5.80
N LEU A 180 -5.99 -30.62 5.32
CA LEU A 180 -7.03 -29.99 6.14
C LEU A 180 -7.39 -30.85 7.37
N GLY A 181 -7.06 -30.36 8.56
CA GLY A 181 -7.23 -31.06 9.84
C GLY A 181 -5.94 -31.46 10.56
N ARG A 182 -4.76 -31.36 9.91
CA ARG A 182 -3.47 -31.37 10.62
C ARG A 182 -3.24 -30.03 11.33
N LEU A 183 -2.43 -30.07 12.39
CA LEU A 183 -2.11 -28.88 13.22
C LEU A 183 -1.01 -28.00 12.61
N HIS A 184 -0.10 -28.60 11.84
CA HIS A 184 1.07 -27.93 11.28
C HIS A 184 1.30 -28.42 9.84
N PRO A 185 1.57 -27.50 8.88
CA PRO A 185 1.98 -27.89 7.55
C PRO A 185 3.37 -28.51 7.56
N THR A 186 3.68 -29.30 6.54
CA THR A 186 4.98 -29.93 6.35
C THR A 186 5.74 -29.22 5.22
N TYR A 187 6.83 -28.54 5.58
CA TYR A 187 7.78 -28.01 4.61
C TYR A 187 8.41 -29.14 3.80
N LEU A 188 8.57 -28.92 2.50
CA LEU A 188 9.21 -29.86 1.59
C LEU A 188 10.68 -29.45 1.41
N THR A 189 11.55 -30.09 2.18
CA THR A 189 13.00 -30.06 1.96
C THR A 189 13.36 -30.68 0.62
N THR A 190 14.50 -30.28 0.05
CA THR A 190 15.14 -30.97 -1.08
C THR A 190 15.47 -32.43 -0.76
N ASP A 191 15.65 -32.74 0.54
CA ASP A 191 15.80 -34.09 1.04
C ASP A 191 14.43 -34.79 1.00
N ASP A 192 14.24 -35.63 -0.03
CA ASP A 192 13.00 -36.34 -0.40
C ASP A 192 12.44 -37.32 0.65
N SER A 193 12.95 -37.30 1.89
CA SER A 193 12.58 -38.13 3.04
C SER A 193 11.07 -38.36 3.27
N ASN A 194 10.23 -37.35 3.00
CA ASN A 194 8.78 -37.42 3.17
C ASN A 194 8.04 -38.12 2.00
N ASN A 195 8.71 -38.46 0.89
CA ASN A 195 8.06 -38.94 -0.33
C ASN A 195 7.37 -40.29 -0.20
N ASP A 196 7.84 -41.17 0.69
CA ASP A 196 7.32 -42.52 0.89
C ASP A 196 6.10 -42.57 1.83
N LEU A 197 5.77 -41.47 2.51
CA LEU A 197 4.57 -41.35 3.34
C LEU A 197 3.31 -41.61 2.49
N ARG A 198 2.45 -42.52 2.94
CA ARG A 198 1.23 -42.92 2.22
C ARG A 198 0.04 -42.05 2.64
N LEU A 199 -0.95 -41.92 1.75
CA LEU A 199 -2.14 -41.10 2.00
C LEU A 199 -2.86 -41.49 3.31
N TYR A 200 -2.96 -42.78 3.67
CA TYR A 200 -3.54 -43.18 4.96
C TYR A 200 -2.68 -42.74 6.19
N ASP A 201 -1.35 -42.73 6.08
CA ASP A 201 -0.46 -42.26 7.15
C ASP A 201 -0.48 -40.73 7.28
N LEU A 202 -0.68 -40.03 6.16
CA LEU A 202 -0.87 -38.59 6.13
C LEU A 202 -2.23 -38.19 6.74
N LEU A 203 -3.31 -38.91 6.42
CA LEU A 203 -4.65 -38.71 6.95
C LEU A 203 -4.80 -39.16 8.42
N GLY A 204 -4.07 -40.21 8.82
CA GLY A 204 -4.10 -40.77 10.17
C GLY A 204 -5.17 -41.84 10.42
N PHE A 205 -5.93 -42.26 9.39
CA PHE A 205 -6.98 -43.27 9.49
C PHE A 205 -6.98 -44.23 8.30
N ASP A 206 -7.54 -45.42 8.49
CA ASP A 206 -7.39 -46.55 7.57
C ASP A 206 -8.49 -46.65 6.50
N PHE A 207 -9.55 -45.84 6.59
CA PHE A 207 -10.65 -45.77 5.60
C PHE A 207 -11.37 -44.41 5.59
N SER A 208 -12.04 -44.05 4.49
CA SER A 208 -12.80 -42.78 4.40
C SER A 208 -14.17 -42.86 5.08
N PRO A 209 -14.63 -41.78 5.77
CA PRO A 209 -15.89 -41.79 6.51
C PRO A 209 -17.12 -42.01 5.62
N ASP A 210 -17.06 -41.51 4.37
CA ASP A 210 -18.07 -41.67 3.33
C ASP A 210 -17.40 -42.02 1.98
N LYS A 211 -18.18 -42.59 1.05
CA LYS A 211 -17.78 -42.89 -0.34
C LYS A 211 -17.71 -41.62 -1.21
N PHE A 212 -18.55 -40.62 -0.93
CA PHE A 212 -18.59 -39.32 -1.62
C PHE A 212 -17.87 -38.20 -0.83
N GLY A 213 -17.19 -38.57 0.25
CA GLY A 213 -16.29 -37.70 1.00
C GLY A 213 -14.98 -37.43 0.25
N SER A 214 -14.36 -36.28 0.49
CA SER A 214 -13.01 -35.96 0.04
C SER A 214 -12.13 -35.44 1.17
N CYS A 215 -10.84 -35.77 1.15
CA CYS A 215 -9.84 -34.99 1.86
C CYS A 215 -9.45 -33.77 1.02
N CYS A 216 -8.87 -32.75 1.66
CA CYS A 216 -8.25 -31.63 0.96
C CYS A 216 -6.74 -31.61 1.24
N VAL A 217 -5.94 -31.69 0.18
CA VAL A 217 -4.47 -31.69 0.21
C VAL A 217 -3.99 -30.41 -0.46
N MET A 218 -3.20 -29.62 0.26
CA MET A 218 -2.94 -28.22 -0.02
C MET A 218 -1.44 -28.07 -0.27
N PHE A 219 -1.02 -27.80 -1.50
CA PHE A 219 0.39 -27.69 -1.89
C PHE A 219 0.78 -26.24 -2.16
N ARG A 220 1.89 -25.80 -1.55
CA ARG A 220 2.48 -24.48 -1.81
C ARG A 220 3.56 -24.59 -2.89
N THR A 221 3.29 -24.03 -4.07
CA THR A 221 4.22 -23.96 -5.20
C THR A 221 5.01 -22.63 -5.19
N ARG A 222 6.29 -22.70 -5.55
CA ARG A 222 7.13 -21.56 -5.94
C ARG A 222 6.80 -21.18 -7.39
N HIS A 223 6.39 -19.93 -7.57
CA HIS A 223 6.24 -19.28 -8.87
C HIS A 223 7.39 -18.30 -9.10
N ASP A 224 7.67 -17.98 -10.36
CA ASP A 224 8.69 -16.99 -10.72
C ASP A 224 8.32 -16.23 -12.01
N GLN A 225 9.05 -15.16 -12.27
CA GLN A 225 8.94 -14.31 -13.46
C GLN A 225 10.34 -13.96 -13.98
N GLU A 226 11.00 -14.94 -14.58
CA GLU A 226 12.16 -14.67 -15.44
C GLU A 226 11.71 -14.48 -16.89
N LEU A 227 11.90 -13.26 -17.40
CA LEU A 227 11.64 -12.82 -18.77
C LEU A 227 12.84 -11.99 -19.24
N GLU A 228 13.44 -12.36 -20.37
CA GLU A 228 14.76 -11.84 -20.79
C GLU A 228 14.73 -10.34 -21.18
N ASP A 229 13.62 -9.86 -21.73
CA ASP A 229 13.46 -8.49 -22.28
C ASP A 229 12.73 -7.49 -21.34
N GLY A 230 12.43 -7.87 -20.10
CA GLY A 230 11.56 -7.06 -19.22
C GLY A 230 12.29 -6.31 -18.09
N ILE A 231 11.71 -5.19 -17.62
CA ILE A 231 12.25 -4.43 -16.49
C ILE A 231 11.81 -5.09 -15.18
N SER A 232 12.77 -5.62 -14.42
CA SER A 232 12.50 -6.18 -13.09
C SER A 232 12.33 -5.05 -12.06
N VAL A 233 11.11 -4.94 -11.53
CA VAL A 233 10.76 -4.05 -10.42
C VAL A 233 10.70 -4.85 -9.13
N ARG A 234 11.30 -4.31 -8.07
CA ARG A 234 11.30 -4.89 -6.73
C ARG A 234 10.31 -4.17 -5.83
N PHE A 235 9.51 -4.93 -5.10
CA PHE A 235 8.56 -4.42 -4.12
C PHE A 235 9.19 -4.31 -2.73
N ILE A 236 8.78 -3.27 -2.00
CA ILE A 236 9.11 -3.08 -0.59
C ILE A 236 7.80 -2.87 0.15
N SER A 237 7.38 -3.88 0.92
CA SER A 237 6.21 -3.79 1.81
C SER A 237 6.62 -4.14 3.24
N GLU A 238 5.85 -3.66 4.22
CA GLU A 238 6.00 -4.05 5.62
C GLU A 238 5.39 -5.45 5.85
N ALA A 239 4.40 -5.83 5.06
CA ALA A 239 3.71 -7.11 5.14
C ALA A 239 4.27 -8.16 4.14
N SER A 240 4.17 -9.45 4.50
CA SER A 240 4.89 -10.51 3.77
C SER A 240 4.26 -10.85 2.39
N LEU A 241 5.01 -10.59 1.32
CA LEU A 241 4.72 -11.05 -0.04
C LEU A 241 5.35 -12.44 -0.25
N THR A 242 4.70 -13.32 -1.03
CA THR A 242 5.29 -14.61 -1.44
C THR A 242 6.41 -14.46 -2.46
N MET A 243 6.43 -13.33 -3.17
CA MET A 243 7.39 -12.97 -4.21
C MET A 243 7.63 -11.46 -4.17
N ASP A 244 8.89 -11.01 -4.13
CA ASP A 244 9.26 -9.60 -3.90
C ASP A 244 9.57 -8.81 -5.18
N ARG A 245 9.27 -9.37 -6.35
CA ARG A 245 9.54 -8.80 -7.67
C ARG A 245 8.41 -9.08 -8.66
N MET A 246 8.31 -8.23 -9.67
CA MET A 246 7.53 -8.44 -10.89
C MET A 246 8.41 -8.02 -12.08
N VAL A 247 8.26 -8.68 -13.22
CA VAL A 247 8.83 -8.20 -14.48
C VAL A 247 7.76 -7.46 -15.29
N VAL A 248 8.13 -6.25 -15.73
CA VAL A 248 7.22 -5.24 -16.28
C VAL A 248 7.60 -4.96 -17.74
N SER A 249 6.60 -4.92 -18.62
CA SER A 249 6.76 -4.59 -20.05
C SER A 249 6.29 -3.17 -20.36
N THR A 250 6.44 -2.73 -21.61
CA THR A 250 5.95 -1.41 -22.08
C THR A 250 4.44 -1.26 -22.03
N GLU A 251 3.69 -2.37 -21.93
CA GLU A 251 2.23 -2.37 -21.90
C GLU A 251 1.65 -2.59 -20.51
N THR A 252 2.46 -3.05 -19.53
CA THR A 252 2.00 -3.32 -18.17
C THR A 252 1.47 -2.07 -17.49
N THR A 253 0.21 -2.12 -17.08
CA THR A 253 -0.52 -1.06 -16.40
C THR A 253 -0.30 -1.07 -14.89
N VAL A 254 -0.50 0.08 -14.25
CA VAL A 254 -0.49 0.20 -12.78
C VAL A 254 -1.57 -0.68 -12.13
N HIS A 255 -2.68 -0.95 -12.84
CA HIS A 255 -3.73 -1.85 -12.37
C HIS A 255 -3.28 -3.32 -12.35
N GLU A 256 -2.65 -3.82 -13.41
CA GLU A 256 -2.09 -5.19 -13.44
C GLU A 256 -0.98 -5.38 -12.39
N MET A 257 -0.17 -4.34 -12.14
CA MET A 257 0.82 -4.34 -11.07
C MET A 257 0.17 -4.47 -9.67
N LYS A 258 -1.02 -3.89 -9.48
CA LYS A 258 -1.83 -4.06 -8.26
C LYS A 258 -2.49 -5.44 -8.20
N GLU A 259 -3.02 -5.98 -9.31
CA GLU A 259 -3.55 -7.36 -9.35
C GLU A 259 -2.45 -8.40 -9.03
N PHE A 260 -1.23 -8.19 -9.53
CA PHE A 260 -0.06 -8.99 -9.17
C PHE A 260 0.19 -8.96 -7.66
N ILE A 261 0.26 -7.77 -7.04
CA ILE A 261 0.37 -7.64 -5.57
C ILE A 261 -0.78 -8.36 -4.86
N CYS A 262 -2.01 -8.20 -5.32
CA CYS A 262 -3.17 -8.90 -4.77
C CYS A 262 -3.12 -10.42 -4.92
N THR A 263 -2.21 -10.96 -5.72
CA THR A 263 -2.00 -12.41 -5.96
C THR A 263 -0.79 -12.94 -5.17
N VAL A 264 0.32 -12.19 -5.09
CA VAL A 264 1.48 -12.55 -4.26
C VAL A 264 1.33 -12.19 -2.79
N TYR A 265 0.33 -11.38 -2.42
CA TYR A 265 -0.01 -11.12 -1.03
C TYR A 265 -0.75 -12.31 -0.42
N GLY A 266 -0.11 -13.01 0.53
CA GLY A 266 -0.58 -14.30 1.05
C GLY A 266 -1.83 -14.27 1.94
N HIS A 267 -2.53 -13.14 2.06
CA HIS A 267 -3.81 -12.99 2.76
C HIS A 267 -5.00 -12.95 1.79
N THR A 268 -5.22 -14.05 1.08
CA THR A 268 -6.45 -14.27 0.28
C THR A 268 -7.63 -14.48 1.24
N LEU A 269 -8.66 -13.64 1.24
CA LEU A 269 -9.73 -13.72 0.24
C LEU A 269 -10.33 -12.36 -0.19
N ARG A 270 -9.87 -11.22 0.37
CA ARG A 270 -10.57 -9.91 0.20
C ARG A 270 -9.75 -8.77 -0.42
N LEU A 271 -8.42 -8.86 -0.54
CA LEU A 271 -7.63 -7.74 -1.04
C LEU A 271 -7.92 -7.44 -2.53
N THR A 272 -8.35 -6.21 -2.80
CA THR A 272 -8.63 -5.67 -4.14
C THR A 272 -7.55 -4.68 -4.59
N PRO A 273 -7.40 -4.39 -5.90
CA PRO A 273 -6.47 -3.37 -6.39
C PRO A 273 -6.64 -1.98 -5.74
N ALA A 274 -7.85 -1.62 -5.30
CA ALA A 274 -8.14 -0.35 -4.64
C ALA A 274 -7.51 -0.25 -3.22
N ASP A 275 -7.32 -1.38 -2.55
CA ASP A 275 -6.70 -1.46 -1.22
C ASP A 275 -5.18 -1.28 -1.26
N VAL A 276 -4.57 -1.48 -2.44
CA VAL A 276 -3.13 -1.37 -2.67
C VAL A 276 -2.76 0.05 -3.13
N LYS A 277 -1.79 0.68 -2.48
CA LYS A 277 -1.12 1.90 -2.93
C LYS A 277 0.33 1.59 -3.29
N LEU A 278 0.73 2.02 -4.49
CA LEU A 278 2.08 1.83 -5.02
C LEU A 278 2.79 3.19 -5.06
N VAL A 279 3.97 3.29 -4.45
CA VAL A 279 4.73 4.55 -4.31
C VAL A 279 6.17 4.36 -4.79
N TYR A 280 6.60 5.14 -5.78
CA TYR A 280 7.96 5.16 -6.30
C TYR A 280 8.57 6.54 -6.07
N LYS A 281 9.76 6.59 -5.43
CA LYS A 281 10.48 7.85 -5.10
C LYS A 281 9.64 8.94 -4.41
N GLY A 282 8.58 8.55 -3.70
CA GLY A 282 7.64 9.45 -3.01
C GLY A 282 6.42 9.86 -3.84
N GLN A 283 6.34 9.50 -5.12
CA GLN A 283 5.17 9.70 -5.99
C GLN A 283 4.24 8.48 -5.92
N LEU A 284 2.95 8.72 -5.74
CA LEU A 284 1.90 7.69 -5.85
C LEU A 284 1.66 7.37 -7.34
N LEU A 285 1.78 6.10 -7.72
CA LEU A 285 1.38 5.63 -9.05
C LEU A 285 -0.15 5.63 -9.14
N GLN A 286 -0.70 6.26 -10.17
CA GLN A 286 -2.14 6.37 -10.39
C GLN A 286 -2.58 5.30 -11.39
N GLU A 287 -3.76 4.69 -11.20
CA GLU A 287 -4.28 3.64 -12.09
C GLU A 287 -4.72 4.19 -13.45
N ALA A 288 -5.17 5.44 -13.49
CA ALA A 288 -5.52 6.15 -14.72
C ALA A 288 -4.80 7.50 -14.77
N ASN A 289 -4.48 7.93 -15.99
CA ASN A 289 -3.81 9.19 -16.27
C ASN A 289 -4.82 10.36 -16.30
N SER A 290 -4.34 11.58 -16.59
CA SER A 290 -5.16 12.79 -16.66
C SER A 290 -6.24 12.79 -17.75
N THR A 291 -6.20 11.84 -18.70
CA THR A 291 -7.24 11.66 -19.74
C THR A 291 -8.16 10.47 -19.46
N GLY A 292 -7.98 9.77 -18.34
CA GLY A 292 -8.81 8.62 -17.93
C GLY A 292 -8.44 7.29 -18.59
N GLN A 293 -7.32 7.23 -19.32
CA GLN A 293 -6.77 5.97 -19.82
C GLN A 293 -5.90 5.29 -18.74
N PRO A 294 -5.78 3.94 -18.74
CA PRO A 294 -4.97 3.25 -17.73
C PRO A 294 -3.49 3.64 -17.85
N SER A 295 -2.89 4.08 -16.75
CA SER A 295 -1.48 4.49 -16.73
C SER A 295 -0.55 3.27 -16.82
N LYS A 296 0.56 3.42 -17.54
CA LYS A 296 1.59 2.37 -17.67
C LYS A 296 2.61 2.50 -16.54
N VAL A 297 3.11 1.37 -16.05
CA VAL A 297 4.09 1.36 -14.94
C VAL A 297 5.37 2.12 -15.31
N LEU A 298 5.82 2.00 -16.57
CA LEU A 298 7.04 2.63 -17.07
C LEU A 298 6.88 4.14 -17.36
N GLU A 299 5.67 4.72 -17.28
CA GLU A 299 5.49 6.18 -17.27
C GLU A 299 5.99 6.80 -15.95
N TYR A 300 6.00 6.01 -14.87
CA TYR A 300 6.50 6.43 -13.56
C TYR A 300 7.92 5.89 -13.27
N ILE A 301 8.25 4.69 -13.76
CA ILE A 301 9.51 4.00 -13.43
C ILE A 301 10.56 4.20 -14.52
N SER A 302 11.45 5.17 -14.29
CA SER A 302 12.60 5.50 -15.13
C SER A 302 13.87 4.64 -14.92
N GLU A 303 13.85 3.68 -13.99
CA GLU A 303 15.00 2.82 -13.68
C GLU A 303 14.85 1.43 -14.34
N SER A 304 15.67 1.15 -15.35
CA SER A 304 15.60 -0.10 -16.13
C SER A 304 16.06 -1.37 -15.39
N ARG A 305 16.71 -1.24 -14.23
CA ARG A 305 17.16 -2.38 -13.41
C ARG A 305 17.01 -2.10 -11.92
N GLY A 306 16.18 -2.88 -11.23
CA GLY A 306 16.12 -2.91 -9.77
C GLY A 306 15.36 -1.75 -9.13
N ALA A 307 14.46 -1.10 -9.88
CA ALA A 307 13.56 -0.08 -9.38
C ALA A 307 12.79 -0.55 -8.14
N LYS A 308 12.62 0.34 -7.15
CA LYS A 308 12.01 0.00 -5.85
C LYS A 308 10.65 0.68 -5.68
N VAL A 309 9.58 -0.09 -5.76
CA VAL A 309 8.21 0.37 -5.49
C VAL A 309 7.82 -0.01 -4.07
N HIS A 310 7.48 0.99 -3.27
CA HIS A 310 6.90 0.77 -1.95
C HIS A 310 5.42 0.39 -2.10
N VAL A 311 5.03 -0.70 -1.44
CA VAL A 311 3.68 -1.27 -1.47
C VAL A 311 3.04 -1.07 -0.12
N PHE A 312 2.10 -0.13 -0.04
CA PHE A 312 1.31 0.14 1.15
C PHE A 312 -0.10 -0.46 0.98
N ILE A 313 -0.56 -1.23 1.96
CA ILE A 313 -1.88 -1.85 1.94
C ILE A 313 -2.76 -1.11 2.95
N ASN A 314 -3.89 -0.54 2.49
CA ASN A 314 -4.74 0.34 3.29
C ASN A 314 -5.40 -0.35 4.50
N GLN A 315 -5.48 -1.68 4.48
CA GLN A 315 -6.08 -2.49 5.53
C GLN A 315 -5.15 -3.66 5.87
N GLU A 316 -4.28 -3.46 6.86
CA GLU A 316 -3.79 -4.59 7.65
C GLU A 316 -4.98 -5.15 8.44
N TYR A 317 -5.60 -6.21 7.91
CA TYR A 317 -6.73 -6.86 8.57
C TYR A 317 -6.31 -7.46 9.91
N THR A 318 -6.87 -6.93 10.99
CA THR A 318 -6.69 -7.41 12.37
C THR A 318 -7.70 -8.49 12.77
N GLU A 319 -8.52 -9.00 11.84
CA GLU A 319 -9.37 -10.17 12.06
C GLU A 319 -8.53 -11.46 12.16
N PRO A 320 -8.83 -12.38 13.10
CA PRO A 320 -8.19 -13.69 13.18
C PRO A 320 -8.75 -14.66 12.13
N GLY A 321 -8.48 -14.39 10.84
CA GLY A 321 -8.87 -15.21 9.70
C GLY A 321 -7.66 -15.58 8.84
N PRO A 322 -7.55 -16.83 8.37
CA PRO A 322 -6.28 -17.37 7.85
C PRO A 322 -5.81 -16.72 6.55
N GLY A 323 -4.64 -16.09 6.59
CA GLY A 323 -3.83 -15.79 5.41
C GLY A 323 -3.26 -17.07 4.82
N PHE A 324 -4.09 -17.75 4.03
CA PHE A 324 -4.05 -19.19 3.77
C PHE A 324 -2.71 -19.78 3.29
N TRP A 325 -1.82 -19.00 2.66
CA TRP A 325 -0.51 -19.52 2.22
C TRP A 325 0.69 -18.95 2.98
N ASN A 326 0.68 -17.68 3.39
CA ASN A 326 1.81 -17.11 4.13
C ASN A 326 1.68 -17.31 5.65
N GLU A 327 0.50 -17.17 6.25
CA GLU A 327 0.36 -17.49 7.67
C GLU A 327 0.49 -18.99 7.91
N LEU A 328 -0.29 -19.80 7.17
CA LEU A 328 -0.35 -21.26 7.36
C LEU A 328 1.05 -21.88 7.48
N PHE A 329 1.93 -21.57 6.52
CA PHE A 329 3.31 -22.04 6.51
C PHE A 329 4.22 -21.21 7.43
N ASN A 330 4.28 -19.88 7.28
CA ASN A 330 5.34 -19.07 7.89
C ASN A 330 5.09 -18.73 9.37
N SER A 331 3.87 -18.91 9.91
CA SER A 331 3.51 -18.53 11.29
C SER A 331 2.67 -19.59 12.00
N SER A 332 3.13 -20.85 11.98
CA SER A 332 2.44 -22.03 12.54
C SER A 332 1.98 -21.87 14.00
N GLU A 333 2.73 -21.17 14.85
CA GLU A 333 2.38 -20.93 16.26
C GLU A 333 1.08 -20.12 16.43
N ARG A 334 0.73 -19.27 15.43
CA ARG A 334 -0.46 -18.40 15.47
C ARG A 334 -1.77 -19.19 15.40
N PHE A 335 -1.76 -20.43 14.91
CA PHE A 335 -2.96 -21.27 14.69
C PHE A 335 -3.43 -22.05 15.93
N THR A 336 -2.74 -21.91 17.06
CA THR A 336 -3.10 -22.55 18.33
C THR A 336 -4.55 -22.28 18.78
N PHE A 337 -5.16 -21.15 18.37
CA PHE A 337 -6.57 -20.87 18.69
C PHE A 337 -7.58 -21.81 18.00
N MET A 338 -7.25 -22.43 16.86
CA MET A 338 -8.12 -23.43 16.21
C MET A 338 -8.24 -24.73 17.03
N SER A 339 -7.40 -24.94 18.05
CA SER A 339 -7.35 -26.18 18.84
C SER A 339 -8.29 -26.19 20.07
N ARG A 340 -8.96 -25.07 20.41
CA ARG A 340 -9.70 -24.94 21.68
C ARG A 340 -11.03 -25.70 21.77
N SER A 341 -11.43 -26.44 20.75
CA SER A 341 -12.67 -27.24 20.77
C SER A 341 -12.53 -28.68 21.27
N ALA A 342 -11.34 -29.11 21.71
CA ALA A 342 -11.03 -30.52 21.94
C ALA A 342 -10.55 -30.91 23.36
N SER A 343 -10.08 -29.98 24.20
CA SER A 343 -9.47 -30.36 25.49
C SER A 343 -9.47 -29.25 26.55
N GLU A 344 -10.59 -29.06 27.26
CA GLU A 344 -10.58 -28.51 28.62
C GLU A 344 -11.87 -28.89 29.39
N ASN A 345 -11.86 -30.07 30.00
CA ASN A 345 -12.85 -30.52 30.99
C ASN A 345 -12.27 -31.70 31.78
N VAL A 346 -12.65 -31.83 33.07
CA VAL A 346 -12.00 -32.69 34.10
C VAL A 346 -10.62 -32.12 34.52
N SER A 347 -10.34 -31.74 35.78
CA SER A 347 -11.11 -31.89 37.03
C SER A 347 -10.87 -30.79 38.08
N ILE A 348 -11.96 -30.22 38.60
CA ILE A 348 -12.34 -30.11 40.04
C ILE A 348 -11.22 -29.79 41.07
N SER A 349 -11.32 -28.65 41.77
CA SER A 349 -11.77 -28.60 43.20
C SER A 349 -11.76 -27.19 43.82
N ALA A 350 -12.83 -26.86 44.59
CA ALA A 350 -12.96 -25.77 45.59
C ALA A 350 -12.78 -24.29 45.09
N GLU A 351 -13.36 -23.25 45.72
CA GLU A 351 -14.23 -23.18 46.90
C GLU A 351 -15.26 -22.02 46.79
N GLU A 352 -16.46 -22.20 47.34
CA GLU A 352 -17.56 -21.20 47.41
C GLU A 352 -17.52 -20.47 48.77
N PRO A 353 -17.69 -19.12 48.89
CA PRO A 353 -19.01 -18.61 49.31
C PRO A 353 -19.41 -17.14 48.99
N ARG A 354 -20.66 -17.00 48.47
CA ARG A 354 -21.69 -16.00 48.88
C ARG A 354 -21.42 -14.52 48.47
N ARG A 355 -22.38 -13.57 48.48
CA ARG A 355 -23.73 -13.49 49.12
C ARG A 355 -24.58 -12.36 48.48
N THR A 356 -25.91 -12.55 48.29
CA THR A 356 -27.03 -11.56 48.46
C THR A 356 -26.99 -10.18 47.74
N THR A 357 -28.09 -9.47 47.37
CA THR A 357 -29.55 -9.53 47.67
C THR A 357 -30.30 -8.58 46.72
N SER A 358 -31.60 -8.84 46.46
CA SER A 358 -32.69 -7.82 46.30
C SER A 358 -32.62 -6.76 45.16
N GLU A 359 -33.70 -6.18 44.61
CA GLU A 359 -35.16 -6.41 44.75
C GLU A 359 -36.03 -5.73 43.66
N THR A 360 -37.27 -6.20 43.52
CA THR A 360 -38.52 -5.41 43.36
C THR A 360 -38.68 -4.42 42.18
N ASN A 361 -39.46 -4.82 41.15
CA ASN A 361 -40.89 -4.45 41.08
C ASN A 361 -41.74 -5.15 39.98
N ARG A 362 -43.05 -5.24 40.25
CA ARG A 362 -44.18 -5.54 39.32
C ARG A 362 -45.14 -4.30 39.35
N PRO A 363 -46.41 -4.23 38.87
CA PRO A 363 -47.37 -5.30 38.53
C PRO A 363 -48.27 -5.12 37.27
N ALA A 364 -48.98 -6.21 36.91
CA ALA A 364 -50.30 -6.27 36.22
C ALA A 364 -50.45 -5.65 34.79
N SER A 365 -51.39 -6.09 33.94
CA SER A 365 -52.63 -6.87 34.15
C SER A 365 -53.01 -7.81 32.98
N MET A 366 -54.01 -8.66 33.20
CA MET A 366 -54.80 -9.44 32.20
C MET A 366 -56.28 -8.97 32.30
N PRO A 367 -57.27 -9.32 31.42
CA PRO A 367 -57.59 -10.71 31.00
C PRO A 367 -58.29 -10.99 29.62
N SER A 368 -58.03 -12.22 29.11
CA SER A 368 -58.96 -13.23 28.50
C SER A 368 -60.07 -12.95 27.44
N ILE A 369 -60.24 -13.95 26.52
CA ILE A 369 -61.48 -14.40 25.78
C ILE A 369 -61.94 -13.49 24.61
N GLN A 370 -62.08 -13.94 23.34
CA GLN A 370 -63.12 -14.85 22.81
C GLN A 370 -62.88 -15.27 21.32
N THR A 371 -63.58 -16.30 20.80
CA THR A 371 -63.59 -16.75 19.37
C THR A 371 -65.02 -16.97 18.83
N PRO A 372 -65.28 -16.70 17.53
CA PRO A 372 -65.76 -17.74 16.57
C PRO A 372 -65.12 -17.56 15.15
N ASN A 373 -64.94 -18.57 14.27
CA ASN A 373 -65.87 -19.46 13.53
C ASN A 373 -66.91 -18.72 12.64
N ALA A 374 -67.20 -19.09 11.37
CA ALA A 374 -66.51 -19.95 10.37
C ALA A 374 -66.83 -19.41 8.93
N VAL A 375 -67.18 -20.08 7.80
CA VAL A 375 -67.62 -21.45 7.41
C VAL A 375 -67.44 -21.66 5.86
N HIS A 376 -67.69 -22.89 5.36
CA HIS A 376 -67.93 -23.36 3.95
C HIS A 376 -66.71 -23.64 3.03
N THR A 377 -66.44 -24.87 2.51
CA THR A 377 -67.24 -25.93 1.77
C THR A 377 -67.24 -25.63 0.25
N SER A 378 -66.82 -26.50 -0.70
CA SER A 378 -67.06 -27.95 -0.98
C SER A 378 -65.83 -28.68 -1.64
N GLU A 379 -65.61 -30.00 -1.52
CA GLU A 379 -66.06 -31.15 -2.38
C GLU A 379 -65.69 -31.09 -3.90
N ASN A 380 -65.28 -32.15 -4.63
CA ASN A 380 -65.03 -33.58 -4.28
C ASN A 380 -64.13 -34.36 -5.30
N LEU A 381 -63.42 -35.40 -4.81
CA LEU A 381 -63.01 -36.70 -5.41
C LEU A 381 -62.16 -36.90 -6.73
N THR A 382 -61.08 -37.69 -6.55
CA THR A 382 -60.50 -38.76 -7.43
C THR A 382 -59.84 -38.48 -8.80
N GLN A 383 -58.53 -38.79 -8.93
CA GLN A 383 -58.04 -40.06 -9.51
C GLN A 383 -56.54 -40.32 -9.22
N PHE A 384 -55.99 -41.45 -9.68
CA PHE A 384 -54.68 -42.02 -9.27
C PHE A 384 -53.44 -41.39 -9.97
N PRO A 385 -52.23 -41.45 -9.36
CA PRO A 385 -51.03 -40.81 -9.87
C PRO A 385 -50.14 -41.71 -10.76
N ASN A 386 -49.33 -41.09 -11.62
CA ASN A 386 -47.93 -41.53 -11.86
C ASN A 386 -47.08 -40.48 -12.61
N SER A 387 -45.82 -40.37 -12.20
CA SER A 387 -44.65 -39.94 -12.99
C SER A 387 -44.65 -38.57 -13.69
N ALA A 388 -44.26 -37.51 -12.95
CA ALA A 388 -43.43 -36.41 -13.48
C ALA A 388 -42.47 -35.91 -12.38
N VAL A 389 -41.27 -35.44 -12.76
CA VAL A 389 -40.22 -35.03 -11.81
C VAL A 389 -40.35 -33.55 -11.44
N SER A 390 -40.32 -33.25 -10.15
CA SER A 390 -40.06 -31.91 -9.59
C SER A 390 -39.11 -32.04 -8.41
N VAL A 391 -37.99 -31.32 -8.43
CA VAL A 391 -36.97 -31.32 -7.36
C VAL A 391 -37.11 -30.04 -6.55
N ALA A 392 -37.55 -30.15 -5.29
CA ALA A 392 -37.54 -29.06 -4.30
C ALA A 392 -37.76 -29.61 -2.86
N ASP A 393 -36.74 -30.25 -2.27
CA ASP A 393 -36.68 -30.47 -0.82
C ASP A 393 -35.74 -29.42 -0.20
N GLU A 394 -36.30 -28.36 0.37
CA GLU A 394 -35.52 -27.41 1.18
C GLU A 394 -35.26 -28.01 2.57
N PHE A 395 -34.02 -28.43 2.79
CA PHE A 395 -33.53 -28.88 4.08
C PHE A 395 -33.66 -27.77 5.13
N THR A 396 -34.66 -27.87 6.00
CA THR A 396 -34.75 -27.05 7.21
C THR A 396 -33.77 -27.60 8.26
N PRO A 397 -32.71 -26.85 8.65
CA PRO A 397 -31.76 -27.33 9.64
C PRO A 397 -32.40 -27.38 11.03
N ALA A 398 -32.01 -28.36 11.84
CA ALA A 398 -32.54 -28.53 13.19
C ALA A 398 -32.34 -27.27 14.05
N ARG A 399 -33.42 -26.80 14.68
CA ARG A 399 -33.34 -25.77 15.72
C ARG A 399 -32.65 -26.37 16.95
N TYR A 400 -31.60 -25.68 17.41
CA TYR A 400 -31.02 -25.88 18.74
C TYR A 400 -31.60 -24.83 19.67
N ASP A 401 -32.19 -25.26 20.77
CA ASP A 401 -32.67 -24.38 21.84
C ASP A 401 -31.53 -24.07 22.81
N PHE A 402 -31.25 -22.78 23.00
CA PHE A 402 -30.22 -22.28 23.92
C PHE A 402 -30.90 -21.70 25.16
N PHE A 403 -30.19 -21.71 26.29
CA PHE A 403 -30.71 -21.17 27.56
C PHE A 403 -29.60 -20.40 28.28
N THR A 404 -29.96 -19.35 29.03
CA THR A 404 -29.06 -18.63 29.92
C THR A 404 -28.70 -19.47 31.13
N GLU A 405 -27.63 -19.11 31.84
CA GLU A 405 -27.31 -19.66 33.17
C GLU A 405 -28.46 -19.47 34.19
N SER A 406 -29.30 -18.46 33.97
CA SER A 406 -30.53 -18.18 34.72
C SER A 406 -31.78 -18.93 34.21
N GLY A 407 -31.64 -19.83 33.23
CA GLY A 407 -32.72 -20.71 32.74
C GLY A 407 -33.69 -20.09 31.75
N TYR A 408 -33.44 -18.86 31.26
CA TYR A 408 -34.26 -18.23 30.24
C TYR A 408 -33.86 -18.73 28.85
N HIS A 409 -34.82 -19.09 28.01
CA HIS A 409 -34.58 -19.48 26.62
C HIS A 409 -33.99 -18.32 25.82
N ILE A 410 -32.87 -18.56 25.14
CA ILE A 410 -32.17 -17.59 24.31
C ILE A 410 -32.63 -17.78 22.87
N GLU A 411 -33.69 -17.04 22.49
CA GLU A 411 -34.03 -16.91 21.09
C GLU A 411 -33.01 -16.02 20.37
N ARG A 412 -32.58 -16.46 19.19
CA ARG A 412 -31.62 -15.71 18.36
C ARG A 412 -32.35 -14.59 17.61
N THR A 413 -32.47 -13.42 18.24
CA THR A 413 -33.18 -12.24 17.69
C THR A 413 -32.65 -11.78 16.31
N GLY A 414 -31.40 -12.11 15.98
CA GLY A 414 -30.73 -11.72 14.73
C GLY A 414 -30.13 -10.31 14.78
N GLU A 415 -30.45 -9.54 15.81
CA GLU A 415 -29.90 -8.22 16.08
C GLU A 415 -28.41 -8.32 16.45
N ARG A 416 -27.63 -7.32 16.01
CA ARG A 416 -26.22 -7.19 16.36
C ARG A 416 -26.09 -6.19 17.50
N PHE A 417 -25.09 -6.40 18.35
CA PHE A 417 -24.70 -5.48 19.41
C PHE A 417 -23.17 -5.38 19.41
N GLU A 418 -22.66 -4.16 19.56
CA GLU A 418 -21.24 -3.87 19.67
C GLU A 418 -20.85 -3.68 21.14
N ARG A 419 -19.68 -4.19 21.53
CA ARG A 419 -19.22 -4.23 22.91
C ARG A 419 -18.27 -3.08 23.20
N VAL A 420 -18.71 -2.11 23.99
CA VAL A 420 -17.95 -0.91 24.35
C VAL A 420 -17.66 -0.83 25.84
N LEU A 421 -16.56 -0.16 26.19
CA LEU A 421 -16.14 0.10 27.56
C LEU A 421 -16.52 1.52 27.97
N ILE A 422 -17.50 1.67 28.86
CA ILE A 422 -17.91 2.97 29.41
C ILE A 422 -17.45 3.01 30.87
N SER A 423 -16.55 3.95 31.19
CA SER A 423 -15.96 4.12 32.53
C SER A 423 -15.33 2.84 33.13
N GLY A 424 -14.87 1.92 32.28
CA GLY A 424 -14.28 0.63 32.67
C GLY A 424 -15.26 -0.54 32.76
N SER A 425 -16.57 -0.30 32.59
CA SER A 425 -17.61 -1.32 32.53
C SER A 425 -17.88 -1.73 31.08
N GLU A 426 -18.07 -3.04 30.83
CA GLU A 426 -18.49 -3.52 29.51
C GLU A 426 -20.00 -3.33 29.31
N HIS A 427 -20.38 -2.72 28.19
CA HIS A 427 -21.76 -2.53 27.78
C HIS A 427 -21.95 -3.00 26.32
N PHE A 428 -23.11 -3.56 26.04
CA PHE A 428 -23.52 -3.97 24.69
C PHE A 428 -24.56 -2.98 24.17
N ILE A 429 -24.27 -2.35 23.03
CA ILE A 429 -25.08 -1.27 22.44
C ILE A 429 -25.37 -1.63 20.96
N PRO A 430 -26.59 -1.40 20.43
CA PRO A 430 -26.88 -1.68 19.01
C PRO A 430 -25.97 -0.84 18.08
N PRO A 431 -25.46 -1.36 16.95
CA PRO A 431 -24.73 -0.58 15.96
C PRO A 431 -25.48 0.68 15.52
N ASN A 432 -26.80 0.55 15.33
CA ASN A 432 -27.73 1.63 14.99
C ASN A 432 -27.85 2.74 16.05
N ALA A 433 -27.26 2.56 17.25
CA ALA A 433 -27.17 3.59 18.29
C ALA A 433 -25.78 4.26 18.34
N PHE A 434 -24.82 3.80 17.54
CA PHE A 434 -23.58 4.52 17.20
C PHE A 434 -23.70 5.29 15.88
N GLU A 435 -24.65 4.93 15.02
CA GLU A 435 -25.05 5.74 13.87
C GLU A 435 -25.49 7.14 14.36
N PRO A 436 -24.86 8.25 13.90
CA PRO A 436 -25.28 9.58 14.31
C PRO A 436 -26.70 9.84 13.81
N THR A 437 -27.59 10.29 14.70
CA THR A 437 -29.02 10.45 14.40
C THR A 437 -29.25 11.44 13.25
N VAL A 438 -29.40 10.91 12.03
CA VAL A 438 -29.53 11.68 10.79
C VAL A 438 -30.79 12.54 10.87
N SER A 439 -30.58 13.84 11.06
CA SER A 439 -31.65 14.77 11.40
C SER A 439 -32.16 15.44 10.14
N ILE A 440 -33.15 14.80 9.51
CA ILE A 440 -33.70 15.24 8.22
C ILE A 440 -34.70 16.39 8.42
N VAL A 441 -34.43 17.51 7.76
CA VAL A 441 -35.36 18.64 7.65
C VAL A 441 -36.07 18.60 6.31
N LYS A 442 -37.41 18.51 6.33
CA LYS A 442 -38.24 18.45 5.13
C LYS A 442 -38.90 19.80 4.84
N ILE A 443 -38.48 20.49 3.78
CA ILE A 443 -39.00 21.80 3.35
C ILE A 443 -39.53 21.69 1.94
N ALA A 444 -40.80 22.08 1.72
CA ALA A 444 -41.48 22.05 0.43
C ALA A 444 -41.48 20.70 -0.31
N GLY A 445 -41.20 19.59 0.40
CA GLY A 445 -41.10 18.24 -0.15
C GLY A 445 -39.66 17.75 -0.39
N ILE A 446 -38.67 18.65 -0.37
CA ILE A 446 -37.24 18.31 -0.38
C ILE A 446 -36.82 17.92 1.04
N GLU A 447 -36.00 16.87 1.15
CA GLU A 447 -35.44 16.36 2.40
C GLU A 447 -33.94 16.70 2.44
N THR A 448 -33.52 17.48 3.44
CA THR A 448 -32.11 17.90 3.63
C THR A 448 -31.59 17.32 4.94
N GLU A 449 -30.49 16.57 4.86
CA GLU A 449 -29.81 16.01 6.04
C GLU A 449 -29.01 17.09 6.78
N LEU A 450 -29.19 17.14 8.10
CA LEU A 450 -28.44 18.01 9.01
C LEU A 450 -27.57 17.17 9.96
N LEU A 451 -26.35 17.67 10.20
CA LEU A 451 -25.45 17.15 11.22
C LEU A 451 -25.91 17.61 12.63
N PRO A 452 -25.54 16.90 13.71
CA PRO A 452 -25.97 17.25 15.08
C PRO A 452 -25.62 18.68 15.51
N ASP A 453 -24.49 19.21 15.03
CA ASP A 453 -24.03 20.57 15.36
C ASP A 453 -24.72 21.68 14.54
N GLU A 454 -25.55 21.31 13.56
CA GLU A 454 -26.13 22.26 12.60
C GLU A 454 -27.54 22.74 12.93
N PHE A 455 -28.18 22.20 13.98
CA PHE A 455 -29.52 22.62 14.40
C PHE A 455 -29.66 22.67 15.91
N SER A 456 -30.56 23.53 16.39
CA SER A 456 -31.02 23.49 17.77
C SER A 456 -32.51 23.83 17.86
N LEU A 457 -33.24 23.05 18.66
CA LEU A 457 -34.66 23.24 18.90
C LEU A 457 -34.85 24.16 20.11
N SER A 458 -35.45 25.33 19.89
CA SER A 458 -35.67 26.34 20.93
C SER A 458 -37.10 26.89 20.86
N GLY A 459 -37.91 26.59 21.88
CA GLY A 459 -39.24 27.18 22.04
C GLY A 459 -40.23 26.89 20.90
N GLY A 460 -40.14 25.72 20.26
CA GLY A 460 -40.93 25.37 19.08
C GLY A 460 -40.41 25.94 17.75
N SER A 461 -39.32 26.72 17.79
CA SER A 461 -38.57 27.16 16.61
C SER A 461 -37.37 26.26 16.36
N LEU A 462 -37.04 26.02 15.09
CA LEU A 462 -35.81 25.35 14.67
C LEU A 462 -34.77 26.40 14.28
N CYS A 463 -33.71 26.53 15.08
CA CYS A 463 -32.54 27.32 14.73
C CYS A 463 -31.60 26.47 13.90
N LEU A 464 -31.06 27.02 12.80
CA LEU A 464 -30.18 26.35 11.85
C LEU A 464 -28.84 27.07 11.74
N SER A 465 -27.75 26.34 11.53
CA SER A 465 -26.44 26.91 11.25
C SER A 465 -26.44 27.65 9.92
N THR A 466 -25.51 28.61 9.75
CA THR A 466 -25.34 29.32 8.47
C THR A 466 -24.93 28.39 7.32
N GLN A 467 -24.33 27.23 7.62
CA GLN A 467 -23.97 26.22 6.62
C GLN A 467 -25.18 25.39 6.19
N ALA A 468 -26.04 25.00 7.14
CA ALA A 468 -27.31 24.34 6.86
C ALA A 468 -28.27 25.26 6.09
N ILE A 469 -28.43 26.51 6.54
CA ILE A 469 -29.21 27.55 5.85
C ILE A 469 -28.74 27.66 4.41
N LYS A 470 -27.43 27.82 4.17
CA LYS A 470 -26.91 27.94 2.80
C LYS A 470 -27.16 26.69 1.95
N ARG A 471 -26.96 25.47 2.48
CA ARG A 471 -27.28 24.24 1.74
C ARG A 471 -28.76 24.16 1.36
N ILE A 472 -29.65 24.61 2.24
CA ILE A 472 -31.10 24.69 1.98
C ILE A 472 -31.44 25.77 0.94
N GLU A 473 -30.79 26.95 1.00
CA GLU A 473 -30.92 28.00 -0.04
C GLU A 473 -30.44 27.52 -1.41
N ASP A 474 -29.27 26.87 -1.46
CA ASP A 474 -28.66 26.33 -2.68
C ASP A 474 -29.51 25.17 -3.27
N GLN A 475 -30.15 24.34 -2.44
CA GLN A 475 -31.06 23.26 -2.86
C GLN A 475 -32.45 23.76 -3.32
N LEU A 476 -33.01 24.78 -2.67
CA LEU A 476 -34.31 25.35 -3.05
C LEU A 476 -34.23 26.39 -4.17
N GLY A 477 -33.03 26.93 -4.46
CA GLY A 477 -32.84 28.05 -5.39
C GLY A 477 -33.41 29.38 -4.89
N VAL A 478 -33.71 29.48 -3.60
CA VAL A 478 -34.41 30.61 -2.97
C VAL A 478 -33.67 31.04 -1.71
N LYS A 479 -33.41 32.35 -1.57
CA LYS A 479 -32.82 32.90 -0.35
C LYS A 479 -33.83 32.96 0.79
N LEU A 480 -33.45 32.45 1.95
CA LEU A 480 -34.27 32.44 3.15
C LEU A 480 -34.27 33.83 3.78
N ALA A 481 -35.46 34.45 3.79
CA ALA A 481 -35.66 35.78 4.36
C ALA A 481 -35.29 35.78 5.85
N HIS A 482 -34.14 36.37 6.18
CA HIS A 482 -33.70 36.52 7.56
C HIS A 482 -34.67 37.43 8.30
N SER A 483 -35.49 36.85 9.18
CA SER A 483 -36.43 37.58 10.03
C SER A 483 -35.66 38.34 11.11
N VAL A 484 -35.24 39.57 10.77
CA VAL A 484 -34.74 40.54 11.74
C VAL A 484 -35.78 40.68 12.85
N VAL A 485 -35.41 40.29 14.08
CA VAL A 485 -36.30 40.37 15.24
C VAL A 485 -36.68 41.84 15.46
N VAL A 486 -37.97 42.14 15.28
CA VAL A 486 -38.50 43.50 15.33
C VAL A 486 -38.52 44.00 16.78
N SER A 487 -37.42 44.62 17.20
CA SER A 487 -37.43 45.56 18.33
C SER A 487 -38.07 46.87 17.86
N LEU A 488 -39.15 47.30 18.52
CA LEU A 488 -39.90 48.48 18.11
C LEU A 488 -39.09 49.77 18.34
N GLY A 489 -38.93 50.58 17.29
CA GLY A 489 -38.39 51.94 17.33
C GLY A 489 -38.76 52.68 16.03
N PRO A 490 -39.24 53.94 16.07
CA PRO A 490 -39.92 54.54 14.92
C PRO A 490 -39.01 55.18 13.86
N THR A 491 -39.53 55.17 12.62
CA THR A 491 -39.14 55.97 11.45
C THR A 491 -39.19 57.49 11.72
N PRO A 492 -38.51 58.37 10.93
CA PRO A 492 -38.56 58.44 9.45
C PRO A 492 -37.18 58.81 8.78
N THR A 493 -36.99 59.11 7.48
CA THR A 493 -37.91 59.41 6.35
C THR A 493 -37.27 59.09 4.97
N SER A 494 -38.08 58.73 3.97
CA SER A 494 -37.98 59.04 2.52
C SER A 494 -36.61 59.21 1.81
N SER A 495 -36.31 58.34 0.84
CA SER A 495 -36.44 58.68 -0.60
C SER A 495 -36.24 57.47 -1.53
N SER A 496 -36.68 57.61 -2.79
CA SER A 496 -36.79 56.60 -3.88
C SER A 496 -36.69 57.38 -5.22
N PRO A 497 -36.25 56.83 -6.38
CA PRO A 497 -36.33 55.43 -6.78
C PRO A 497 -35.12 54.79 -7.54
N HIS A 498 -35.29 53.51 -7.86
CA HIS A 498 -34.57 52.66 -8.82
C HIS A 498 -34.62 53.18 -10.30
N PRO A 499 -33.89 52.60 -11.29
CA PRO A 499 -33.38 51.21 -11.36
C PRO A 499 -31.96 50.97 -11.95
N SER A 500 -31.63 49.67 -12.09
CA SER A 500 -30.71 49.07 -13.09
C SER A 500 -29.20 49.37 -13.07
N ALA A 501 -28.45 48.56 -12.31
CA ALA A 501 -27.29 47.79 -12.82
C ALA A 501 -26.92 46.64 -11.86
N GLY A 502 -26.85 45.41 -12.35
CA GLY A 502 -26.58 44.23 -11.52
C GLY A 502 -25.09 43.98 -11.26
N GLN A 503 -24.46 44.76 -10.38
CA GLN A 503 -23.15 44.38 -9.80
C GLN A 503 -23.33 43.78 -8.41
N ALA A 504 -23.34 42.45 -8.34
CA ALA A 504 -23.27 41.73 -7.07
C ALA A 504 -21.83 41.83 -6.50
N ILE A 505 -21.63 42.75 -5.55
CA ILE A 505 -20.34 42.94 -4.85
C ILE A 505 -20.13 41.80 -3.85
N ILE A 506 -19.82 40.60 -4.35
CA ILE A 506 -19.58 39.38 -3.55
C ILE A 506 -18.34 38.61 -4.04
N VAL A 507 -17.25 39.31 -4.38
CA VAL A 507 -15.91 38.69 -4.49
C VAL A 507 -14.79 39.57 -3.90
N PRO A 508 -14.64 39.62 -2.56
CA PRO A 508 -13.38 40.08 -1.95
C PRO A 508 -12.69 39.06 -1.03
N GLU A 509 -13.40 38.14 -0.39
CA GLU A 509 -12.85 37.32 0.71
C GLU A 509 -12.01 36.15 0.23
N THR A 510 -12.43 35.41 -0.80
CA THR A 510 -11.65 34.27 -1.35
C THR A 510 -10.26 34.71 -1.84
N ARG A 511 -10.18 35.84 -2.55
CA ARG A 511 -8.90 36.42 -3.01
C ARG A 511 -8.04 36.94 -1.85
N ARG A 512 -8.64 37.45 -0.77
CA ARG A 512 -7.92 37.81 0.47
C ARG A 512 -7.37 36.57 1.17
N MET A 513 -8.17 35.52 1.33
CA MET A 513 -7.75 34.29 2.03
C MET A 513 -6.67 33.52 1.26
N ALA A 514 -6.77 33.46 -0.07
CA ALA A 514 -5.71 32.93 -0.94
C ALA A 514 -4.41 33.74 -0.80
N ARG A 515 -4.49 35.08 -0.81
CA ARG A 515 -3.33 35.96 -0.60
C ARG A 515 -2.71 35.77 0.79
N ILE A 516 -3.52 35.66 1.85
CA ILE A 516 -3.04 35.38 3.22
C ILE A 516 -2.31 34.03 3.27
N ARG A 517 -2.87 32.97 2.66
CA ARG A 517 -2.22 31.66 2.58
C ARG A 517 -0.87 31.73 1.87
N GLN A 518 -0.79 32.41 0.73
CA GLN A 518 0.45 32.58 -0.04
C GLN A 518 1.51 33.39 0.74
N TRP A 519 1.10 34.41 1.50
CA TRP A 519 1.99 35.16 2.40
C TRP A 519 2.51 34.28 3.54
N VAL A 520 1.65 33.52 4.22
CA VAL A 520 2.05 32.59 5.29
C VAL A 520 3.00 31.51 4.77
N GLU A 521 2.72 30.92 3.62
CA GLU A 521 3.58 29.93 2.98
C GLU A 521 4.96 30.52 2.62
N THR A 522 4.99 31.71 2.03
CA THR A 522 6.24 32.40 1.70
C THR A 522 7.05 32.74 2.94
N ILE A 523 6.42 33.18 4.02
CA ILE A 523 7.07 33.46 5.31
C ILE A 523 7.63 32.17 5.91
N MET A 524 6.84 31.09 5.99
CA MET A 524 7.28 29.81 6.56
C MET A 524 8.44 29.20 5.76
N ARG A 525 8.36 29.23 4.42
CA ARG A 525 9.43 28.75 3.53
C ARG A 525 10.68 29.64 3.61
N THR A 526 10.52 30.95 3.82
CA THR A 526 11.64 31.86 4.11
C THR A 526 12.31 31.51 5.44
N VAL A 527 11.55 31.30 6.52
CA VAL A 527 12.08 30.88 7.83
C VAL A 527 12.82 29.54 7.72
N TYR A 528 12.27 28.58 6.99
CA TYR A 528 12.91 27.29 6.73
C TYR A 528 14.24 27.42 5.96
N LEU A 529 14.26 28.17 4.85
CA LEU A 529 15.49 28.40 4.06
C LEU A 529 16.55 29.17 4.87
N LEU A 530 16.11 30.17 5.64
CA LEU A 530 16.98 30.96 6.50
C LEU A 530 17.62 30.06 7.57
N LEU A 531 16.82 29.24 8.28
CA LEU A 531 17.34 28.24 9.23
C LEU A 531 18.31 27.26 8.55
N ARG A 532 17.93 26.65 7.42
CA ARG A 532 18.77 25.69 6.69
C ARG A 532 20.14 26.28 6.33
N ASN A 533 20.18 27.54 5.88
CA ASN A 533 21.41 28.20 5.45
C ASN A 533 22.17 28.91 6.59
N SER A 534 21.55 29.12 7.75
CA SER A 534 22.17 29.77 8.91
C SER A 534 22.60 28.81 10.02
N VAL A 535 22.02 27.62 10.15
CA VAL A 535 22.28 26.66 11.26
C VAL A 535 23.77 26.36 11.44
N PHE A 536 24.52 26.14 10.37
CA PHE A 536 25.97 25.92 10.45
C PHE A 536 26.72 27.11 11.07
N TYR A 537 26.40 28.33 10.64
CA TYR A 537 26.98 29.56 11.19
C TYR A 537 26.53 29.80 12.64
N PHE A 538 25.27 29.45 12.98
CA PHE A 538 24.79 29.50 14.36
C PHE A 538 25.53 28.50 15.26
N VAL A 539 25.75 27.26 14.84
CA VAL A 539 26.51 26.27 15.64
C VAL A 539 27.92 26.77 15.96
N ILE A 540 28.64 27.31 14.96
CA ILE A 540 29.96 27.92 15.17
C ILE A 540 29.87 29.16 16.08
N PHE A 541 28.88 30.02 15.85
CA PHE A 541 28.70 31.24 16.65
C PHE A 541 28.37 30.93 18.11
N PHE A 542 27.45 29.99 18.39
CA PHE A 542 27.09 29.59 19.76
C PHE A 542 28.26 28.95 20.52
N GLN A 543 29.18 28.25 19.84
CA GLN A 543 30.43 27.79 20.46
C GLN A 543 31.37 28.94 20.86
N LEU A 544 31.35 30.05 20.12
CA LEU A 544 32.14 31.25 20.40
C LEU A 544 31.46 32.23 21.38
N VAL A 545 30.12 32.24 21.45
CA VAL A 545 29.31 33.15 22.28
C VAL A 545 29.70 33.11 23.76
N SER A 546 30.15 31.97 24.28
CA SER A 546 30.69 31.83 25.64
C SER A 546 31.85 32.78 25.98
N PHE A 547 32.49 33.37 24.96
CA PHE A 547 33.61 34.31 25.10
C PHE A 547 33.26 35.76 24.69
N LEU A 548 32.02 36.05 24.26
CA LEU A 548 31.60 37.38 23.80
C LEU A 548 30.62 38.07 24.78
N PRO A 549 30.78 39.38 25.05
CA PRO A 549 29.79 40.17 25.79
C PRO A 549 28.40 40.16 25.13
N SER A 550 27.35 40.18 25.95
CA SER A 550 25.95 40.02 25.53
C SER A 550 25.43 41.00 24.46
N PHE A 551 26.06 42.17 24.29
CA PHE A 551 25.76 43.08 23.18
C PHE A 551 26.10 42.46 21.81
N TYR A 552 27.24 41.77 21.71
CA TYR A 552 27.69 41.15 20.47
C TYR A 552 26.91 39.87 20.11
N PHE A 553 26.19 39.28 21.07
CA PHE A 553 25.27 38.16 20.83
C PHE A 553 24.19 38.55 19.80
N PHE A 554 23.44 39.62 20.08
CA PHE A 554 22.38 40.11 19.19
C PHE A 554 22.93 40.63 17.86
N LEU A 555 24.10 41.31 17.88
CA LEU A 555 24.75 41.77 16.66
C LEU A 555 25.21 40.61 15.76
N GLY A 556 25.80 39.55 16.34
CA GLY A 556 26.22 38.36 15.60
C GLY A 556 25.04 37.57 15.04
N ILE A 557 23.96 37.42 15.80
CA ILE A 557 22.71 36.84 15.29
C ILE A 557 22.18 37.67 14.11
N ALA A 558 22.10 38.99 14.25
CA ALA A 558 21.64 39.88 13.18
C ALA A 558 22.51 39.77 11.92
N LEU A 559 23.84 39.68 12.07
CA LEU A 559 24.77 39.50 10.94
C LEU A 559 24.64 38.12 10.28
N ILE A 560 24.40 37.05 11.03
CA ILE A 560 24.16 35.70 10.49
C ILE A 560 22.83 35.65 9.72
N VAL A 561 21.77 36.22 10.29
CA VAL A 561 20.45 36.36 9.66
C VAL A 561 20.55 37.18 8.37
N LEU A 562 21.19 38.36 8.43
CA LEU A 562 21.38 39.24 7.27
C LEU A 562 22.24 38.58 6.18
N LYS A 563 23.30 37.85 6.56
CA LYS A 563 24.11 37.04 5.65
C LYS A 563 23.27 35.96 4.95
N ALA A 564 22.45 35.22 5.69
CA ALA A 564 21.61 34.15 5.14
C ALA A 564 20.54 34.70 4.17
N VAL A 565 19.95 35.86 4.48
CA VAL A 565 19.00 36.56 3.59
C VAL A 565 19.68 37.12 2.34
N TRP A 566 20.93 37.61 2.43
CA TRP A 566 21.67 38.07 1.25
C TRP A 566 22.31 36.96 0.41
N SER A 567 22.66 35.80 0.99
CA SER A 567 23.28 34.69 0.24
C SER A 567 22.28 33.82 -0.50
N THR A 568 20.99 33.87 -0.14
CA THR A 568 19.97 32.95 -0.65
C THR A 568 19.10 33.65 -1.68
N THR A 569 19.43 33.51 -2.98
CA THR A 569 18.67 34.13 -4.08
C THR A 569 17.21 33.68 -4.10
N GLU A 570 16.93 32.41 -3.78
CA GLU A 570 15.57 31.86 -3.69
C GLU A 570 14.62 32.69 -2.81
N ILE A 571 15.13 33.29 -1.72
CA ILE A 571 14.33 34.15 -0.85
C ILE A 571 13.93 35.43 -1.60
N TRP A 572 14.86 36.04 -2.35
CA TRP A 572 14.57 37.22 -3.16
C TRP A 572 13.63 36.91 -4.33
N ASP A 573 13.77 35.75 -4.96
CA ASP A 573 12.87 35.31 -6.04
C ASP A 573 11.44 35.05 -5.50
N MET A 574 11.30 34.34 -4.37
CA MET A 574 10.01 34.10 -3.71
C MET A 574 9.33 35.41 -3.27
N TRP A 575 10.06 36.30 -2.59
CA TRP A 575 9.49 37.58 -2.16
C TRP A 575 9.22 38.52 -3.33
N ARG A 576 9.97 38.43 -4.44
CA ARG A 576 9.65 39.19 -5.65
C ARG A 576 8.33 38.74 -6.25
N ASP A 577 8.16 37.44 -6.46
CA ASP A 577 6.94 36.89 -7.06
C ASP A 577 5.70 37.16 -6.16
N LEU A 578 5.88 37.24 -4.83
CA LEU A 578 4.83 37.65 -3.88
C LEU A 578 4.49 39.16 -3.93
N LEU A 579 5.49 40.04 -4.11
CA LEU A 579 5.33 41.49 -4.04
C LEU A 579 4.96 42.16 -5.37
N TRP A 580 5.45 41.63 -6.50
CA TRP A 580 5.24 42.19 -7.85
C TRP A 580 4.35 41.31 -8.76
N GLY A 581 3.82 40.18 -8.27
CA GLY A 581 3.04 39.24 -9.08
C GLY A 581 1.85 39.84 -9.85
N GLU A 582 1.14 40.83 -9.29
CA GLU A 582 0.03 41.51 -9.98
C GLU A 582 0.47 42.61 -10.97
N GLN A 583 1.79 42.83 -11.15
CA GLN A 583 2.36 43.70 -12.19
C GLN A 583 3.06 42.92 -13.31
N ALA A 584 3.35 41.63 -13.12
CA ALA A 584 4.18 40.83 -14.04
C ALA A 584 3.65 40.76 -15.49
N ASP A 585 2.34 40.83 -15.70
CA ASP A 585 1.73 40.77 -17.04
C ASP A 585 2.00 42.00 -17.92
N LYS A 586 2.32 43.16 -17.31
CA LYS A 586 2.60 44.41 -18.03
C LYS A 586 4.09 44.75 -17.97
N LEU A 587 4.80 44.55 -19.08
CA LEU A 587 6.17 45.06 -19.22
C LEU A 587 6.14 46.60 -19.33
N GLY A 588 7.18 47.25 -18.83
CA GLY A 588 7.49 48.62 -19.22
C GLY A 588 8.11 48.69 -20.62
N GLU A 589 7.92 49.79 -21.34
CA GLU A 589 8.52 50.00 -22.67
C GLU A 589 10.06 49.89 -22.63
N GLU A 590 10.69 50.40 -21.57
CA GLU A 590 12.14 50.25 -21.31
C GLU A 590 12.57 48.78 -21.17
N GLU A 591 11.74 47.94 -20.54
CA GLU A 591 12.01 46.50 -20.37
C GLU A 591 11.79 45.74 -21.68
N GLN A 592 10.80 46.12 -22.49
CA GLN A 592 10.59 45.56 -23.83
C GLN A 592 11.78 45.84 -24.74
N VAL A 593 12.31 47.07 -24.75
CA VAL A 593 13.52 47.41 -25.51
C VAL A 593 14.72 46.58 -25.04
N MET A 594 14.94 46.47 -23.74
CA MET A 594 16.04 45.67 -23.18
C MET A 594 15.92 44.17 -23.52
N LEU A 595 14.71 43.60 -23.48
CA LEU A 595 14.49 42.19 -23.83
C LEU A 595 14.67 41.94 -25.33
N ARG A 596 14.30 42.89 -26.20
CA ARG A 596 14.59 42.82 -27.64
C ARG A 596 16.09 42.88 -27.92
N GLU A 597 16.83 43.75 -27.23
CA GLU A 597 18.30 43.83 -27.35
C GLU A 597 18.95 42.49 -26.96
N ILE A 598 18.51 41.87 -25.86
CA ILE A 598 19.02 40.58 -25.37
C ILE A 598 18.62 39.40 -26.27
N LEU A 599 17.40 39.41 -26.85
CA LEU A 599 16.97 38.40 -27.83
C LEU A 599 17.72 38.48 -29.17
N ASN A 600 18.26 39.66 -29.50
CA ASN A 600 19.08 39.87 -30.70
C ASN A 600 20.56 39.52 -30.52
N THR A 601 21.02 39.25 -29.29
CA THR A 601 22.40 38.86 -28.96
C THR A 601 22.60 37.34 -28.78
N LYS A 602 21.84 36.51 -29.50
CA LYS A 602 22.07 35.05 -29.62
C LYS A 602 23.53 34.76 -30.07
N PRO A 603 24.17 33.65 -29.64
CA PRO A 603 23.66 32.59 -28.75
C PRO A 603 23.74 32.97 -27.26
N PHE A 604 22.99 32.24 -26.42
CA PHE A 604 22.99 32.42 -24.97
C PHE A 604 23.98 31.47 -24.27
N ASP A 605 24.47 31.87 -23.08
CA ASP A 605 25.28 31.00 -22.22
C ASP A 605 24.55 29.70 -21.86
N LYS A 606 25.28 28.58 -21.71
CA LYS A 606 24.72 27.30 -21.20
C LYS A 606 23.95 27.47 -19.87
N GLN A 607 24.42 28.39 -19.02
CA GLN A 607 23.82 28.74 -17.74
C GLN A 607 22.44 29.43 -17.86
N PHE A 608 22.00 29.80 -19.06
CA PHE A 608 20.61 30.20 -19.33
C PHE A 608 19.72 28.95 -19.50
N TYR A 609 20.12 28.03 -20.38
CA TYR A 609 19.37 26.82 -20.72
C TYR A 609 19.18 25.86 -19.52
N THR A 610 20.17 25.76 -18.62
CA THR A 610 20.06 24.93 -17.42
C THR A 610 19.06 25.45 -16.37
N ARG A 611 18.41 26.60 -16.59
CA ARG A 611 17.35 27.13 -15.72
C ARG A 611 15.96 26.59 -16.06
N PHE A 612 15.84 25.91 -17.20
CA PHE A 612 14.63 25.23 -17.62
C PHE A 612 14.49 23.82 -17.01
N THR A 613 15.54 23.31 -16.34
CA THR A 613 15.52 22.02 -15.63
C THR A 613 14.37 21.96 -14.63
N GLY A 614 13.46 21.01 -14.84
CA GLY A 614 12.26 20.83 -14.00
C GLY A 614 11.05 21.69 -14.38
N ASN A 615 11.12 22.50 -15.46
CA ASN A 615 9.98 23.28 -15.94
C ASN A 615 9.14 22.46 -16.94
N GLN A 616 8.13 21.73 -16.44
CA GLN A 616 7.34 20.77 -17.23
C GLN A 616 6.79 21.34 -18.55
N ALA A 617 6.22 22.55 -18.54
CA ALA A 617 5.63 23.15 -19.74
C ALA A 617 6.64 23.41 -20.86
N VAL A 618 7.90 23.72 -20.51
CA VAL A 618 8.98 23.88 -21.51
C VAL A 618 9.54 22.52 -21.91
N THR A 619 9.70 21.58 -20.98
CA THR A 619 10.12 20.20 -21.28
C THR A 619 9.17 19.53 -22.28
N GLU A 620 7.85 19.66 -22.09
CA GLU A 620 6.84 19.11 -23.00
C GLU A 620 6.92 19.71 -24.41
N ALA A 621 7.05 21.03 -24.54
CA ALA A 621 7.20 21.71 -25.83
C ALA A 621 8.50 21.32 -26.57
N LEU A 622 9.59 21.05 -25.83
CA LEU A 622 10.85 20.59 -26.40
C LEU A 622 10.81 19.10 -26.79
N ILE A 623 10.05 18.27 -26.06
CA ILE A 623 9.80 16.87 -26.42
C ILE A 623 8.99 16.80 -27.73
N ASP A 624 7.90 17.57 -27.84
CA ASP A 624 7.11 17.65 -29.09
C ASP A 624 7.98 18.08 -30.27
N ARG A 625 8.85 19.08 -30.09
CA ARG A 625 9.81 19.43 -31.14
C ARG A 625 10.75 18.27 -31.50
N LEU A 626 11.37 17.60 -30.52
CA LEU A 626 12.31 16.50 -30.77
C LEU A 626 11.65 15.19 -31.24
N GLN A 627 10.31 15.12 -31.26
CA GLN A 627 9.55 14.11 -31.99
C GLN A 627 9.42 14.45 -33.48
N ASN A 628 9.31 15.74 -33.81
CA ASN A 628 9.13 16.24 -35.18
C ASN A 628 10.47 16.52 -35.91
N ASP A 629 11.56 16.74 -35.19
CA ASP A 629 12.89 17.14 -35.69
C ASP A 629 13.96 16.08 -35.36
N LEU A 630 14.06 15.05 -36.22
CA LEU A 630 14.94 13.89 -35.99
C LEU A 630 16.43 14.18 -36.24
N GLU A 631 16.75 15.09 -37.17
CA GLU A 631 18.14 15.47 -37.45
C GLU A 631 18.74 16.24 -36.26
N LEU A 632 17.97 17.15 -35.65
CA LEU A 632 18.35 17.83 -34.41
C LEU A 632 18.49 16.85 -33.23
N ARG A 633 17.62 15.83 -33.13
CA ARG A 633 17.73 14.76 -32.12
C ARG A 633 19.04 13.98 -32.26
N GLU A 634 19.40 13.56 -33.46
CA GLU A 634 20.64 12.81 -33.70
C GLU A 634 21.87 13.67 -33.35
N LYS A 635 21.91 14.92 -33.84
CA LYS A 635 22.95 15.91 -33.54
C LYS A 635 23.16 16.11 -32.03
N LEU A 636 22.09 16.38 -31.28
CA LEU A 636 22.15 16.56 -29.83
C LEU A 636 22.55 15.27 -29.09
N SER A 637 22.14 14.09 -29.58
CA SER A 637 22.54 12.82 -28.97
C SER A 637 24.05 12.56 -29.09
N GLY A 638 24.65 12.89 -30.23
CA GLY A 638 26.10 12.82 -30.44
C GLY A 638 26.88 13.86 -29.63
N GLU A 639 26.40 15.11 -29.56
CA GLU A 639 27.07 16.20 -28.83
C GLU A 639 27.08 16.01 -27.30
N PHE A 640 26.02 15.44 -26.73
CA PHE A 640 25.83 15.28 -25.28
C PHE A 640 25.91 13.82 -24.78
N GLN A 641 26.33 12.89 -25.64
CA GLN A 641 26.48 11.45 -25.36
C GLN A 641 25.21 10.81 -24.77
N LEU A 642 24.05 11.18 -25.33
CA LEU A 642 22.76 10.60 -24.95
C LEU A 642 22.49 9.34 -25.78
N ASP A 643 21.96 8.28 -25.17
CA ASP A 643 21.57 7.08 -25.91
C ASP A 643 20.36 7.39 -26.81
N TYR A 644 20.56 7.23 -28.12
CA TYR A 644 19.53 7.51 -29.13
C TYR A 644 18.27 6.66 -28.95
N THR A 645 18.36 5.50 -28.30
CA THR A 645 17.24 4.57 -28.05
C THR A 645 16.36 4.97 -26.87
N GLU A 646 16.80 5.90 -26.00
CA GLU A 646 16.00 6.34 -24.86
C GLU A 646 14.76 7.16 -25.27
N SER A 647 13.75 7.15 -24.40
CA SER A 647 12.55 7.96 -24.59
C SER A 647 12.87 9.46 -24.42
N LEU A 648 12.21 10.32 -25.20
CA LEU A 648 12.46 11.77 -25.16
C LEU A 648 12.10 12.40 -23.79
N GLN A 649 11.19 11.77 -23.05
CA GLN A 649 10.87 12.12 -21.66
C GLN A 649 12.05 11.90 -20.68
N ILE A 650 13.01 11.04 -21.04
CA ILE A 650 14.24 10.79 -20.27
C ILE A 650 15.42 11.59 -20.86
N SER A 651 15.56 11.63 -22.20
CA SER A 651 16.70 12.28 -22.83
C SER A 651 16.69 13.81 -22.70
N VAL A 652 15.52 14.47 -22.67
CA VAL A 652 15.44 15.93 -22.51
C VAL A 652 15.82 16.39 -21.08
N PRO A 653 15.35 15.77 -19.98
CA PRO A 653 15.90 16.02 -18.65
C PRO A 653 17.40 15.73 -18.54
N LYS A 654 17.88 14.62 -19.12
CA LYS A 654 19.32 14.29 -19.15
C LYS A 654 20.15 15.31 -19.93
N LEU A 655 19.64 15.86 -21.04
CA LEU A 655 20.30 16.93 -21.79
C LEU A 655 20.57 18.14 -20.90
N PHE A 656 19.59 18.55 -20.08
CA PHE A 656 19.77 19.64 -19.12
C PHE A 656 20.73 19.31 -17.98
N GLU A 657 20.75 18.05 -17.51
CA GLU A 657 21.72 17.59 -16.50
C GLU A 657 23.15 17.57 -17.07
N SER A 658 23.37 17.03 -18.27
CA SER A 658 24.64 17.08 -19.01
C SER A 658 25.11 18.51 -19.27
N CYS A 659 24.19 19.46 -19.50
CA CYS A 659 24.51 20.90 -19.61
C CYS A 659 25.04 21.53 -18.30
N THR A 660 24.94 20.85 -17.15
CA THR A 660 25.58 21.27 -15.88
C THR A 660 26.88 20.54 -15.58
N ALA A 661 27.22 19.48 -16.33
CA ALA A 661 28.41 18.68 -16.09
C ALA A 661 29.63 19.25 -16.83
N THR A 662 30.72 19.49 -16.07
CA THR A 662 31.98 20.08 -16.58
C THR A 662 32.67 19.28 -17.68
N GLN A 663 32.25 18.04 -17.93
CA GLN A 663 32.73 17.20 -19.02
C GLN A 663 32.29 17.74 -20.40
N PHE A 664 31.18 18.48 -20.47
CA PHE A 664 30.61 19.02 -21.72
C PHE A 664 30.86 20.53 -21.89
N ASP A 665 31.74 21.14 -21.08
CA ASP A 665 32.05 22.58 -21.16
C ASP A 665 32.54 23.00 -22.56
N GLN A 666 33.20 22.11 -23.31
CA GLN A 666 33.75 22.37 -24.65
C GLN A 666 32.72 22.38 -25.80
N VAL A 667 31.50 21.87 -25.59
CA VAL A 667 30.44 21.83 -26.62
C VAL A 667 29.91 23.26 -26.90
N GLY A 668 29.55 23.59 -28.15
CA GLY A 668 28.98 24.90 -28.48
C GLY A 668 27.55 25.10 -27.93
N PRO A 669 27.10 26.35 -27.67
CA PRO A 669 25.70 26.63 -27.31
C PRO A 669 24.74 26.63 -28.53
N GLU A 670 25.26 26.36 -29.73
CA GLU A 670 24.56 26.57 -31.00
C GLU A 670 23.37 25.60 -31.16
N SER A 671 23.56 24.29 -30.97
CA SER A 671 22.50 23.28 -31.05
C SER A 671 21.42 23.45 -29.95
N LEU A 672 21.78 24.03 -28.80
CA LEU A 672 20.81 24.42 -27.75
C LEU A 672 20.03 25.69 -28.14
N THR A 673 20.69 26.64 -28.82
CA THR A 673 20.04 27.84 -29.36
C THR A 673 19.06 27.46 -30.48
N GLU A 674 19.49 26.56 -31.36
CA GLU A 674 18.69 25.94 -32.41
C GLU A 674 17.46 25.25 -31.82
N LEU A 675 17.61 24.40 -30.79
CA LEU A 675 16.53 23.71 -30.09
C LEU A 675 15.48 24.65 -29.47
N PHE A 676 15.90 25.73 -28.80
CA PHE A 676 15.01 26.68 -28.14
C PHE A 676 14.41 27.75 -29.06
N GLU A 677 14.86 27.85 -30.31
CA GLU A 677 14.52 28.95 -31.22
C GLU A 677 13.01 29.26 -31.36
N PRO A 678 12.09 28.31 -31.65
CA PRO A 678 10.68 28.65 -31.88
C PRO A 678 10.01 29.21 -30.63
N ILE A 679 10.39 28.75 -29.43
CA ILE A 679 9.87 29.27 -28.15
C ILE A 679 10.41 30.69 -27.91
N LEU A 680 11.68 30.94 -28.20
CA LEU A 680 12.28 32.27 -28.10
C LEU A 680 11.72 33.26 -29.15
N ASN A 681 11.40 32.77 -30.35
CA ASN A 681 10.79 33.58 -31.42
C ASN A 681 9.28 33.82 -31.16
N GLU A 682 8.56 32.87 -30.54
CA GLU A 682 7.20 33.09 -29.99
C GLU A 682 7.21 34.19 -28.93
N VAL A 683 8.17 34.14 -28.00
CA VAL A 683 8.39 35.18 -26.98
C VAL A 683 8.68 36.53 -27.64
N ALA A 684 9.60 36.59 -28.61
CA ALA A 684 9.94 37.82 -29.33
C ALA A 684 8.73 38.44 -30.04
N GLY A 685 7.89 37.63 -30.68
CA GLY A 685 6.69 38.08 -31.40
C GLY A 685 5.57 38.60 -30.50
N HIS A 686 5.50 38.17 -29.23
CA HIS A 686 4.43 38.53 -28.30
C HIS A 686 4.88 39.37 -27.09
N LEU A 687 6.08 39.97 -27.12
CA LEU A 687 6.54 40.93 -26.09
C LEU A 687 5.56 42.09 -25.85
N ASP A 688 4.77 42.44 -26.87
CA ASP A 688 3.82 43.55 -26.84
C ASP A 688 2.42 43.12 -26.38
N ASN A 689 2.15 41.80 -26.30
CA ASN A 689 0.90 41.24 -25.81
C ASN A 689 1.11 39.87 -25.15
N THR A 690 1.61 39.90 -23.92
CA THR A 690 1.91 38.74 -23.06
C THR A 690 0.76 37.77 -22.85
N ALA A 691 -0.49 38.21 -23.00
CA ALA A 691 -1.66 37.36 -22.83
C ALA A 691 -1.68 36.18 -23.82
N GLY A 692 -1.20 36.41 -25.06
CA GLY A 692 -1.21 35.42 -26.15
C GLY A 692 -0.15 34.31 -26.07
N LEU A 693 0.82 34.42 -25.17
CA LEU A 693 1.91 33.44 -25.03
C LEU A 693 1.43 32.06 -24.57
N SER A 694 2.05 31.01 -25.09
CA SER A 694 1.93 29.63 -24.65
C SER A 694 2.44 29.44 -23.21
N GLY A 695 2.19 28.27 -22.60
CA GLY A 695 2.73 27.94 -21.27
C GLY A 695 4.26 27.98 -21.26
N ALA A 696 4.89 27.38 -22.27
CA ALA A 696 6.33 27.42 -22.47
C ALA A 696 6.86 28.85 -22.73
N GLY A 697 6.14 29.64 -23.53
CA GLY A 697 6.48 31.03 -23.83
C GLY A 697 6.42 31.94 -22.60
N LYS A 698 5.42 31.76 -21.71
CA LYS A 698 5.31 32.53 -20.45
C LYS A 698 6.45 32.22 -19.48
N GLU A 699 6.81 30.96 -19.32
CA GLU A 699 7.94 30.55 -18.48
C GLU A 699 9.29 30.94 -19.09
N SER A 700 9.43 30.86 -20.41
CA SER A 700 10.62 31.36 -21.13
C SER A 700 10.78 32.88 -21.00
N LEU A 701 9.69 33.65 -21.06
CA LEU A 701 9.71 35.09 -20.78
C LEU A 701 10.08 35.37 -19.32
N LYS A 702 9.59 34.59 -18.34
CA LYS A 702 9.96 34.72 -16.93
C LYS A 702 11.47 34.52 -16.71
N LEU A 703 12.04 33.47 -17.32
CA LEU A 703 13.47 33.17 -17.24
C LEU A 703 14.34 34.16 -18.05
N LEU A 704 13.86 34.64 -19.20
CA LEU A 704 14.51 35.69 -19.98
C LEU A 704 14.56 37.02 -19.20
N ARG A 705 13.49 37.41 -18.50
CA ARG A 705 13.52 38.56 -17.57
C ARG A 705 14.51 38.35 -16.43
N ALA A 706 14.55 37.16 -15.83
CA ALA A 706 15.52 36.84 -14.78
C ALA A 706 16.98 36.90 -15.26
N TYR A 707 17.24 36.51 -16.52
CA TYR A 707 18.54 36.67 -17.18
C TYR A 707 18.86 38.14 -17.48
N ALA A 708 17.89 38.90 -18.00
CA ALA A 708 18.00 40.34 -18.23
C ALA A 708 18.38 41.10 -16.94
N TYR A 709 17.66 40.89 -15.82
CA TYR A 709 17.99 41.49 -14.52
C TYR A 709 19.33 41.03 -13.89
N GLN A 710 20.00 40.04 -14.49
CA GLN A 710 21.39 39.68 -14.13
C GLN A 710 22.43 40.41 -14.99
N GLN A 711 22.11 40.73 -16.25
CA GLN A 711 22.97 41.53 -17.13
C GLN A 711 22.83 43.06 -16.95
N SER A 712 21.66 43.59 -16.58
CA SER A 712 21.46 45.05 -16.44
C SER A 712 22.32 45.71 -15.34
N LYS A 713 22.69 46.96 -15.60
CA LYS A 713 23.60 47.77 -14.79
C LYS A 713 22.88 48.68 -13.77
N LEU A 714 21.94 48.16 -12.98
CA LEU A 714 21.35 48.84 -11.81
C LEU A 714 20.79 47.80 -10.81
N PRO A 715 20.63 48.12 -9.51
CA PRO A 715 21.12 49.28 -8.77
C PRO A 715 22.44 49.04 -8.00
N TRP A 716 22.95 50.14 -7.42
CA TRP A 716 24.22 50.31 -6.70
C TRP A 716 24.70 49.17 -5.78
N TYR A 717 23.83 48.44 -5.08
CA TYR A 717 24.25 47.41 -4.12
C TYR A 717 25.03 46.25 -4.78
N LYS A 718 24.75 45.90 -6.05
CA LYS A 718 25.55 44.92 -6.81
C LYS A 718 26.98 45.41 -7.10
N GLY A 719 27.27 46.71 -7.00
CA GLY A 719 28.63 47.24 -7.09
C GLY A 719 29.49 46.81 -5.89
N ALA A 720 28.94 46.93 -4.67
CA ALA A 720 29.57 46.40 -3.47
C ALA A 720 29.69 44.87 -3.52
N ILE A 721 28.66 44.15 -4.00
CA ILE A 721 28.73 42.68 -4.13
C ILE A 721 29.77 42.26 -5.18
N ARG A 722 29.89 42.93 -6.33
CA ARG A 722 30.98 42.64 -7.29
C ARG A 722 32.35 42.99 -6.71
N TRP A 723 32.50 44.09 -5.96
CA TRP A 723 33.78 44.42 -5.32
C TRP A 723 34.16 43.41 -4.23
N VAL A 724 33.24 43.03 -3.34
CA VAL A 724 33.45 42.01 -2.30
C VAL A 724 33.62 40.62 -2.91
N SER A 725 32.86 40.26 -3.94
CA SER A 725 32.98 38.96 -4.63
C SER A 725 34.27 38.85 -5.43
N HIS A 726 34.68 39.90 -6.16
CA HIS A 726 35.95 39.95 -6.89
C HIS A 726 37.15 40.02 -5.93
N LYS A 727 37.03 40.73 -4.79
CA LYS A 727 38.04 40.64 -3.72
C LYS A 727 38.08 39.23 -3.14
N SER A 728 36.94 38.66 -2.75
CA SER A 728 36.83 37.29 -2.23
C SER A 728 37.41 36.27 -3.20
N SER A 729 37.03 36.28 -4.48
CA SER A 729 37.57 35.36 -5.49
C SER A 729 39.06 35.60 -5.74
N SER A 730 39.56 36.84 -5.76
CA SER A 730 41.00 37.08 -5.81
C SER A 730 41.74 36.55 -4.57
N LEU A 731 41.14 36.66 -3.37
CA LEU A 731 41.73 36.14 -2.12
C LEU A 731 41.68 34.60 -2.05
N TYR A 732 40.65 33.97 -2.61
CA TYR A 732 40.47 32.51 -2.66
C TYR A 732 41.13 31.82 -3.87
N ASN A 733 41.43 32.54 -4.95
CA ASN A 733 42.08 32.03 -6.16
C ASN A 733 43.57 32.43 -6.22
N GLY A 734 44.28 32.36 -5.09
CA GLY A 734 45.73 32.57 -5.02
C GLY A 734 46.21 34.02 -4.90
N GLY A 735 45.41 35.05 -5.18
CA GLY A 735 45.82 36.46 -5.07
C GLY A 735 46.18 36.93 -3.65
N LEU A 736 45.72 36.23 -2.60
CA LEU A 736 46.26 36.40 -1.23
C LEU A 736 47.69 35.85 -1.10
N VAL A 737 47.96 34.69 -1.70
CA VAL A 737 49.28 34.04 -1.71
C VAL A 737 50.27 34.86 -2.52
N GLU A 738 49.85 35.35 -3.69
CA GLU A 738 50.59 36.30 -4.54
C GLU A 738 50.94 37.59 -3.78
N TRP A 739 49.98 38.19 -3.07
CA TRP A 739 50.24 39.37 -2.24
C TRP A 739 51.14 39.09 -1.03
N LEU A 740 51.12 37.87 -0.48
CA LEU A 740 51.98 37.43 0.62
C LEU A 740 53.36 36.94 0.18
N MET A 741 53.59 36.68 -1.11
CA MET A 741 54.94 36.49 -1.63
C MET A 741 55.74 37.82 -1.53
N PRO A 742 57.04 37.78 -1.24
CA PRO A 742 57.90 38.96 -1.31
C PRO A 742 58.19 39.30 -2.79
N GLU A 743 57.88 40.52 -3.21
CA GLU A 743 58.15 40.99 -4.57
C GLU A 743 59.68 41.08 -4.80
N ARG A 744 60.17 40.58 -5.94
CA ARG A 744 61.59 40.67 -6.31
C ARG A 744 61.98 42.10 -6.70
N VAL A 745 62.18 42.98 -5.70
CA VAL A 745 62.74 44.32 -5.92
C VAL A 745 64.15 44.17 -6.53
N PRO A 746 64.41 44.72 -7.74
CA PRO A 746 65.70 44.55 -8.39
C PRO A 746 66.84 45.16 -7.55
N ARG A 747 67.93 44.39 -7.37
CA ARG A 747 69.04 44.66 -6.43
C ARG A 747 69.87 45.92 -6.73
N THR A 748 69.51 46.73 -7.71
CA THR A 748 70.30 47.85 -8.23
C THR A 748 70.22 49.14 -7.41
N ARG A 749 69.23 49.31 -6.52
CA ARG A 749 69.05 50.56 -5.74
C ARG A 749 69.70 50.52 -4.35
N ARG A 750 71.03 50.60 -4.29
CA ARG A 750 71.78 50.82 -3.04
C ARG A 750 71.43 52.17 -2.41
N GLY A 751 70.71 52.18 -1.30
CA GLY A 751 70.44 53.40 -0.51
C GLY A 751 69.65 53.18 0.78
N ALA A 752 70.17 53.72 1.90
CA ALA A 752 69.55 53.78 3.23
C ALA A 752 69.12 52.43 3.86
N GLY A 753 70.04 51.79 4.58
CA GLY A 753 69.83 50.47 5.22
C GLY A 753 68.63 50.35 6.19
N ILE A 754 68.17 51.43 6.81
CA ILE A 754 66.97 51.41 7.66
C ILE A 754 65.72 51.01 6.87
N ARG A 755 65.59 51.44 5.60
CA ARG A 755 64.49 51.00 4.73
C ARG A 755 64.62 49.53 4.35
N GLN A 756 65.84 49.04 4.13
CA GLN A 756 66.08 47.62 3.87
C GLN A 756 65.71 46.74 5.08
N VAL A 757 66.04 47.16 6.30
CA VAL A 757 65.61 46.46 7.53
C VAL A 757 64.08 46.46 7.67
N LEU A 758 63.40 47.58 7.39
CA LEU A 758 61.93 47.64 7.39
C LEU A 758 61.29 46.72 6.33
N HIS A 759 61.86 46.65 5.12
CA HIS A 759 61.42 45.69 4.10
C HIS A 759 61.63 44.24 4.56
N ILE A 760 62.80 43.89 5.09
CA ILE A 760 63.09 42.53 5.60
C ILE A 760 62.12 42.13 6.73
N ILE A 761 61.77 43.07 7.62
CA ILE A 761 60.75 42.84 8.68
C ILE A 761 59.36 42.64 8.07
N TRP A 762 59.00 43.41 7.04
CA TRP A 762 57.72 43.29 6.34
C TRP A 762 57.60 41.97 5.56
N ASP A 763 58.67 41.54 4.91
CA ASP A 763 58.74 40.27 4.18
C ASP A 763 58.74 39.08 5.15
N LEU A 764 59.38 39.20 6.32
CA LEU A 764 59.25 38.23 7.42
C LEU A 764 57.80 38.17 7.97
N LEU A 765 57.12 39.31 8.09
CA LEU A 765 55.72 39.35 8.52
C LEU A 765 54.79 38.68 7.50
N LYS A 766 55.00 38.96 6.20
CA LYS A 766 54.34 38.29 5.08
C LYS A 766 54.55 36.78 5.10
N LEU A 767 55.81 36.32 5.19
CA LEU A 767 56.17 34.90 5.22
C LEU A 767 55.63 34.19 6.47
N SER A 768 55.59 34.86 7.62
CA SER A 768 54.96 34.34 8.85
C SER A 768 53.44 34.18 8.69
N CYS A 769 52.77 35.15 8.06
CA CYS A 769 51.35 35.05 7.72
C CYS A 769 51.08 33.91 6.72
N LEU A 770 51.91 33.79 5.68
CA LEU A 770 51.86 32.70 4.71
C LEU A 770 52.06 31.33 5.37
N PHE A 771 53.01 31.21 6.30
CA PHE A 771 53.27 29.97 7.05
C PHE A 771 52.05 29.52 7.87
N VAL A 772 51.36 30.45 8.55
CA VAL A 772 50.11 30.15 9.27
C VAL A 772 48.99 29.72 8.30
N LEU A 773 48.91 30.33 7.12
CA LEU A 773 47.90 30.00 6.11
C LEU A 773 48.17 28.66 5.40
N ILE A 774 49.43 28.26 5.21
CA ILE A 774 49.82 26.98 4.60
C ILE A 774 49.32 25.76 5.41
N VAL A 775 48.97 25.93 6.70
CA VAL A 775 48.32 24.88 7.50
C VAL A 775 46.94 24.48 6.94
N LEU A 776 46.31 25.33 6.11
CA LEU A 776 45.07 25.02 5.40
C LEU A 776 45.38 24.36 4.03
N PRO A 777 44.94 23.12 3.75
CA PRO A 777 45.36 22.37 2.55
C PRO A 777 45.14 23.07 1.21
N LYS A 778 44.10 23.91 1.07
CA LYS A 778 43.88 24.69 -0.17
C LYS A 778 44.93 25.78 -0.38
N PHE A 779 45.37 26.44 0.68
CA PHE A 779 46.45 27.44 0.61
C PHE A 779 47.81 26.78 0.45
N GLN A 780 48.02 25.57 0.99
CA GLN A 780 49.21 24.75 0.72
C GLN A 780 49.36 24.45 -0.79
N ILE A 781 48.28 24.00 -1.45
CA ILE A 781 48.28 23.72 -2.90
C ILE A 781 48.55 24.99 -3.71
N GLN A 782 47.91 26.11 -3.36
CA GLN A 782 48.13 27.39 -4.06
C GLN A 782 49.54 27.96 -3.84
N ALA A 783 50.12 27.81 -2.65
CA ALA A 783 51.50 28.18 -2.39
C ALA A 783 52.50 27.31 -3.17
N ALA A 784 52.22 26.02 -3.34
CA ALA A 784 53.03 25.13 -4.17
C ALA A 784 52.93 25.47 -5.67
N ASP A 785 51.72 25.69 -6.21
CA ASP A 785 51.55 26.09 -7.62
C ASP A 785 52.23 27.44 -7.91
N MET A 786 52.10 28.43 -7.01
CA MET A 786 52.75 29.73 -7.17
C MET A 786 54.28 29.65 -7.02
N ALA A 787 54.79 28.80 -6.12
CA ALA A 787 56.23 28.57 -6.00
C ALA A 787 56.81 27.88 -7.26
N ASN A 788 56.08 26.93 -7.84
CA ASN A 788 56.45 26.29 -9.10
C ASN A 788 56.49 27.30 -10.26
N ARG A 789 55.49 28.19 -10.37
CA ARG A 789 55.48 29.27 -11.38
C ARG A 789 56.70 30.19 -11.26
N VAL A 790 57.01 30.63 -10.04
CA VAL A 790 58.19 31.49 -9.80
C VAL A 790 59.50 30.75 -10.15
N ALA A 791 59.57 29.44 -9.95
CA ALA A 791 60.73 28.64 -10.36
C ALA A 791 60.83 28.48 -11.89
N THR A 792 59.72 28.26 -12.60
CA THR A 792 59.72 28.19 -14.07
C THR A 792 60.01 29.54 -14.73
N ASP A 793 59.63 30.65 -14.09
CA ASP A 793 59.96 32.01 -14.53
C ASP A 793 61.46 32.34 -14.34
N GLU A 794 62.15 31.70 -13.39
CA GLU A 794 63.62 31.78 -13.28
C GLU A 794 64.32 31.00 -14.40
N GLU A 795 63.84 29.79 -14.72
CA GLU A 795 64.36 28.94 -15.80
C GLU A 795 64.14 29.53 -17.23
N HIS A 796 63.48 30.69 -17.33
CA HIS A 796 63.29 31.47 -18.56
C HIS A 796 63.98 32.86 -18.53
N GLN A 797 64.78 33.17 -17.49
CA GLN A 797 65.50 34.45 -17.37
C GLN A 797 67.04 34.34 -17.25
N ASP A 798 67.58 33.15 -16.98
CA ASP A 798 69.00 32.82 -17.12
C ASP A 798 69.34 32.26 -18.53
#